data_AF-A0A9W8MQR2-F1
#
_entry.id   AF-A0A9W8MQR2-F1
#
_cell.length_a   1.000
_cell.length_b   1.000
_cell.length_c   1.000
_cell.angle_alpha   90.00
_cell.angle_beta   90.00
_cell.angle_gamma   90.00
#
_symmetry.space_group_name_H-M   'P 1'
#
loop_
_entity.id
_entity.type
_entity.pdbx_description
1 polymer ?
#
loop_
_entity_poly.entity_id
_entity_poly.type
_entity_poly.pdbx_seq_one_letter_code
_entity_poly.pdbx_strand_id
1 'polypeptide(L)'
;MTLIAASGTPASSTPPPPAVVPPKPVPRPVVAAPTPTPPPPAPRPASGLTKKKPTVTKFELPTWEHDAIGTILKVTLSQQVAEKSGYETVWLKHLATELASEGSTDERLNMDLLDRLLIARLELDPQNMTDELDYLPVLVSLPPQQTVFEYLVGCWKRLNAVRSMVLKKGYTPIDTQAALDRLEKIRHLIISYTGYNLQEPEMFPQPRLLGAPELVKPLLSLSALSAPLLSNASDSPNTLSPSDIEQFLLDLARRFEPDNEIDGILGPVVADLLFHESLFRAEGLGGGDASWRGVVSGLEALVSVKSIATMITRLDAWNPPEATAATFERVSLLGPLCRLGVFPTEWPGIAHTYFSEPDKRTRDDVESSNASLRGTLKSLQTSLFQTFNTLVRASAESREAVLDYFSRVISLNIKRAGMQVDPSTVASDSFMLNLQSVLLRFAEPFIDSNYTKMDRIDPLFYAQSSRIDLKEETRIKATSEEAQEWEEKNKNPNAPPPNFISNIFYLTIAMSHYGILKTIDSYNNLGKHVEDLQRHIDMLNGDGTWMGSPMQGRVQAAIDHVKKELGKIQSHRFAYEAGLMEPELTFRSIGFTNFLSTWLIRQVDPKETHPNPPVQLPLSKDVPMAFRVLPEYIVEDIVDYLYFSVQTSPEKFELAGKVELMTFILTFLTSTWYIKNPFLKSKINDVLFMSIWGYGRERNGILGNILNTHTMALKHLMPALMHFYIEVEQTGASSQFYDKFNARRNIAYILKTVWNNPAHREALDVEAKNVDKFVRFVNLMINDVTYLLDESLSELTQIHNIQVEMEDKATWEAQTLEHRREREGTLRSLERHASSYTTLGRSTVELLKVFTAETKAPFMMPEIVDRLAAMLDYNLQALVGPKCQELKVRDPEKYKFNPRALLGDIIQVFLNLSDQPTFIQSVAGDGRSYSKELFDRAADIAIRRTIKSETEITVWRAFVEKVEEAKAAMEAEEDLGEVPDEFLDPLMFTVMKDPVRLPSSKTIIDRATIKSHLLSDSKDPFNRVPLTIEEVIPGLPTFARLFHVSLVDRTSTVPELKTRIEEFLIERRNKGKILETPPDPSSNAMDTSD
;
A
#
# COMPACT_ATOMS: atom_id res chain seq x y z
N MET A 1 12.95 -8.24 34.58
CA MET A 1 13.70 -8.31 35.85
C MET A 1 12.72 -8.67 36.95
N THR A 2 13.09 -9.62 37.80
CA THR A 2 12.25 -10.33 38.79
C THR A 2 12.69 -9.94 40.21
N LEU A 3 11.76 -9.76 41.14
CA LEU A 3 12.01 -9.82 42.60
C LEU A 3 10.79 -10.40 43.33
N ILE A 4 11.08 -11.17 44.39
CA ILE A 4 10.23 -12.18 45.06
C ILE A 4 9.82 -11.73 46.48
N ALA A 5 8.55 -11.98 46.82
CA ALA A 5 7.86 -12.33 48.08
C ALA A 5 8.25 -11.78 49.48
N ALA A 6 7.22 -11.35 50.24
CA ALA A 6 6.90 -11.89 51.58
C ALA A 6 5.49 -11.48 52.06
N SER A 7 4.89 -12.36 52.86
CA SER A 7 3.48 -12.50 53.27
C SER A 7 3.13 -11.90 54.65
N GLY A 8 1.86 -11.50 54.84
CA GLY A 8 1.25 -11.27 56.16
C GLY A 8 -0.30 -11.24 56.12
N THR A 9 -0.95 -12.24 56.72
CA THR A 9 -2.40 -12.40 56.99
C THR A 9 -2.77 -11.92 58.42
N PRO A 10 -4.05 -11.96 58.88
CA PRO A 10 -5.33 -11.55 58.28
C PRO A 10 -6.15 -10.62 59.23
N ALA A 11 -7.06 -9.79 58.70
CA ALA A 11 -8.11 -9.16 59.52
C ALA A 11 -9.39 -8.88 58.71
N SER A 12 -10.49 -9.42 59.24
CA SER A 12 -11.93 -9.10 59.06
C SER A 12 -12.50 -8.80 57.66
N SER A 13 -13.47 -9.64 57.31
CA SER A 13 -14.34 -9.64 56.13
C SER A 13 -15.18 -8.38 55.90
N THR A 14 -15.09 -7.82 54.69
CA THR A 14 -16.15 -7.07 54.00
C THR A 14 -16.14 -7.46 52.50
N PRO A 15 -17.30 -7.61 51.85
CA PRO A 15 -17.39 -8.18 50.49
C PRO A 15 -17.10 -7.14 49.39
N PRO A 16 -16.76 -7.59 48.16
CA PRO A 16 -16.37 -6.72 47.04
C PRO A 16 -17.57 -5.98 46.40
N PRO A 17 -17.34 -4.82 45.76
CA PRO A 17 -18.35 -4.15 44.95
C PRO A 17 -18.54 -4.90 43.62
N PRO A 18 -19.79 -5.10 43.14
CA PRO A 18 -20.03 -5.91 41.96
C PRO A 18 -19.80 -5.14 40.65
N ALA A 19 -19.55 -5.92 39.60
CA ALA A 19 -19.37 -5.54 38.21
C ALA A 19 -20.51 -4.66 37.66
N VAL A 20 -20.13 -3.64 36.87
CA VAL A 20 -21.07 -2.84 36.07
C VAL A 20 -21.39 -3.63 34.79
N VAL A 21 -22.51 -4.34 34.85
CA VAL A 21 -23.20 -4.97 33.73
C VAL A 21 -24.29 -3.98 33.25
N PRO A 22 -24.54 -3.86 31.92
CA PRO A 22 -25.55 -2.97 31.36
C PRO A 22 -26.95 -3.34 31.89
N PRO A 23 -27.86 -2.36 32.08
CA PRO A 23 -29.18 -2.65 32.61
C PRO A 23 -30.02 -3.38 31.55
N LYS A 24 -30.36 -4.65 31.86
CA LYS A 24 -31.50 -5.39 31.28
C LYS A 24 -32.54 -5.63 32.39
N PRO A 25 -33.80 -5.88 32.02
CA PRO A 25 -35.00 -5.22 32.54
C PRO A 25 -35.50 -5.72 33.91
N VAL A 26 -36.13 -4.81 34.67
CA VAL A 26 -36.84 -5.15 35.91
C VAL A 26 -38.16 -5.89 35.57
N PRO A 27 -38.44 -7.08 36.15
CA PRO A 27 -39.67 -7.82 35.94
C PRO A 27 -40.79 -7.32 36.88
N ARG A 28 -41.98 -7.07 36.33
CA ARG A 28 -43.20 -6.80 37.12
C ARG A 28 -43.60 -8.05 37.93
N PRO A 29 -44.10 -7.91 39.16
CA PRO A 29 -44.67 -9.04 39.88
C PRO A 29 -45.98 -9.49 39.23
N VAL A 30 -46.12 -10.80 39.06
CA VAL A 30 -47.35 -11.49 38.62
C VAL A 30 -48.22 -11.74 39.86
N VAL A 31 -49.51 -11.36 39.80
CA VAL A 31 -50.53 -11.82 40.76
C VAL A 31 -51.74 -12.36 39.98
N ALA A 32 -52.21 -13.52 40.43
CA ALA A 32 -53.14 -14.43 39.79
C ALA A 32 -54.58 -13.90 39.61
N ALA A 33 -55.28 -14.49 38.63
CA ALA A 33 -56.69 -14.29 38.32
C ALA A 33 -57.62 -14.70 39.48
N PRO A 34 -58.77 -14.02 39.62
CA PRO A 34 -59.99 -14.77 39.92
C PRO A 34 -61.27 -14.33 39.18
N THR A 35 -62.08 -15.36 38.99
CA THR A 35 -63.48 -15.54 38.55
C THR A 35 -64.55 -14.77 39.37
N PRO A 36 -65.84 -14.78 38.95
CA PRO A 36 -66.83 -13.72 39.18
C PRO A 36 -67.68 -13.88 40.46
N THR A 37 -68.22 -12.77 40.98
CA THR A 37 -69.28 -12.75 42.03
C THR A 37 -70.25 -11.56 41.89
N PRO A 38 -71.51 -11.67 42.42
CA PRO A 38 -72.75 -11.04 41.92
C PRO A 38 -73.21 -9.76 42.71
N PRO A 39 -74.38 -9.13 42.41
CA PRO A 39 -74.60 -7.67 42.48
C PRO A 39 -75.26 -7.15 43.79
N PRO A 40 -75.23 -5.82 44.01
CA PRO A 40 -76.27 -5.10 44.76
C PRO A 40 -76.82 -3.84 44.01
N PRO A 41 -77.93 -3.24 44.48
CA PRO A 41 -79.03 -2.79 43.62
C PRO A 41 -78.97 -1.34 43.13
N ALA A 42 -79.78 -1.11 42.09
CA ALA A 42 -79.92 0.10 41.29
C ALA A 42 -80.42 1.35 42.04
N PRO A 43 -80.12 2.55 41.50
CA PRO A 43 -81.05 3.66 41.46
C PRO A 43 -81.67 3.84 40.04
N ARG A 44 -82.90 4.31 40.08
CA ARG A 44 -83.90 4.54 39.01
C ARG A 44 -83.54 5.71 38.07
N PRO A 45 -84.29 5.90 36.96
CA PRO A 45 -83.76 6.48 35.72
C PRO A 45 -83.91 8.01 35.64
N ALA A 46 -82.93 8.65 34.98
CA ALA A 46 -83.08 10.00 34.44
C ALA A 46 -82.82 9.98 32.92
N SER A 47 -83.93 10.09 32.20
CA SER A 47 -84.14 10.58 30.83
C SER A 47 -82.94 10.92 29.93
N GLY A 48 -82.80 10.14 28.86
CA GLY A 48 -82.57 10.56 27.47
C GLY A 48 -81.59 11.69 27.15
N LEU A 49 -80.40 11.33 26.66
CA LEU A 49 -79.64 12.12 25.68
C LEU A 49 -79.14 11.20 24.56
N THR A 50 -79.73 11.40 23.39
CA THR A 50 -79.46 10.73 22.12
C THR A 50 -78.01 10.90 21.66
N LYS A 51 -77.38 9.82 21.19
CA LYS A 51 -76.15 9.84 20.38
C LYS A 51 -76.34 10.80 19.18
N LYS A 52 -75.56 11.89 19.11
CA LYS A 52 -75.45 12.70 17.88
C LYS A 52 -74.73 11.86 16.81
N LYS A 53 -75.41 11.63 15.68
CA LYS A 53 -74.81 11.16 14.43
C LYS A 53 -73.70 12.14 13.97
N PRO A 54 -72.64 11.68 13.28
CA PRO A 54 -71.67 12.57 12.68
C PRO A 54 -72.37 13.42 11.62
N THR A 55 -72.39 14.73 11.81
CA THR A 55 -72.83 15.69 10.80
C THR A 55 -71.79 15.74 9.70
N VAL A 56 -72.12 15.23 8.51
CA VAL A 56 -71.32 15.36 7.28
C VAL A 56 -71.19 16.85 6.97
N THR A 57 -69.95 17.34 6.90
CA THR A 57 -69.65 18.72 6.49
C THR A 57 -70.16 18.93 5.06
N LYS A 58 -70.99 19.94 4.82
CA LYS A 58 -71.52 20.28 3.48
C LYS A 58 -70.34 20.69 2.58
N PHE A 59 -70.04 19.91 1.54
CA PHE A 59 -69.01 20.20 0.55
C PHE A 59 -69.68 20.65 -0.75
N GLU A 60 -69.55 21.93 -1.08
CA GLU A 60 -70.01 22.49 -2.35
C GLU A 60 -68.79 22.77 -3.22
N LEU A 61 -68.62 21.95 -4.27
CA LEU A 61 -67.42 21.98 -5.10
C LEU A 61 -67.13 23.36 -5.72
N PRO A 62 -68.09 24.11 -6.30
CA PRO A 62 -67.80 25.41 -6.91
C PRO A 62 -67.36 26.48 -5.90
N THR A 63 -67.98 26.50 -4.71
CA THR A 63 -67.63 27.43 -3.63
C THR A 63 -66.26 27.10 -3.06
N TRP A 64 -65.99 25.81 -2.82
CA TRP A 64 -64.68 25.36 -2.36
C TRP A 64 -63.59 25.61 -3.39
N GLU A 65 -63.87 25.43 -4.68
CA GLU A 65 -62.94 25.68 -5.79
C GLU A 65 -62.54 27.17 -5.84
N HIS A 66 -63.53 28.07 -5.74
CA HIS A 66 -63.30 29.51 -5.64
C HIS A 66 -62.37 29.87 -4.47
N ASP A 67 -62.72 29.39 -3.27
CA ASP A 67 -61.96 29.65 -2.05
C ASP A 67 -60.54 29.06 -2.13
N ALA A 68 -60.39 27.86 -2.70
CA ALA A 68 -59.11 27.17 -2.84
C ALA A 68 -58.18 27.91 -3.81
N ILE A 69 -58.65 28.29 -5.00
CA ILE A 69 -57.85 29.04 -5.99
C ILE A 69 -57.45 30.40 -5.41
N GLY A 70 -58.42 31.13 -4.82
CA GLY A 70 -58.16 32.43 -4.20
C GLY A 70 -57.13 32.34 -3.06
N THR A 71 -57.22 31.31 -2.23
CA THR A 71 -56.24 31.08 -1.14
C THR A 71 -54.86 30.69 -1.65
N ILE A 72 -54.78 29.81 -2.66
CA ILE A 72 -53.51 29.28 -3.17
C ILE A 72 -52.76 30.36 -3.94
N LEU A 73 -53.42 31.03 -4.89
CA LEU A 73 -52.79 32.05 -5.72
C LEU A 73 -52.76 33.44 -5.04
N LYS A 74 -53.54 33.67 -3.98
CA LYS A 74 -53.75 35.01 -3.39
C LYS A 74 -54.23 36.03 -4.42
N VAL A 75 -55.24 35.67 -5.21
CA VAL A 75 -55.85 36.53 -6.24
C VAL A 75 -57.37 36.58 -6.13
N THR A 76 -57.98 37.66 -6.62
CA THR A 76 -59.43 37.85 -6.72
C THR A 76 -59.79 38.69 -7.95
N LEU A 77 -60.96 38.43 -8.55
CA LEU A 77 -61.55 39.29 -9.59
C LEU A 77 -62.43 40.41 -9.00
N SER A 78 -62.80 40.30 -7.72
CA SER A 78 -63.68 41.24 -7.02
C SER A 78 -62.89 42.26 -6.20
N GLN A 79 -63.06 43.55 -6.53
CA GLN A 79 -62.41 44.66 -5.83
C GLN A 79 -62.74 44.68 -4.33
N GLN A 80 -64.01 44.41 -3.97
CA GLN A 80 -64.47 44.42 -2.58
C GLN A 80 -63.76 43.37 -1.71
N VAL A 81 -63.39 42.23 -2.29
CA VAL A 81 -62.66 41.16 -1.59
C VAL A 81 -61.22 41.58 -1.33
N ALA A 82 -60.56 42.19 -2.31
CA ALA A 82 -59.20 42.70 -2.16
C ALA A 82 -59.13 43.79 -1.08
N GLU A 83 -60.03 44.78 -1.12
CA GLU A 83 -60.12 45.86 -0.13
C GLU A 83 -60.32 45.32 1.31
N LYS A 84 -61.20 44.33 1.49
CA LYS A 84 -61.42 43.68 2.80
C LYS A 84 -60.20 42.94 3.33
N SER A 85 -59.37 42.39 2.44
CA SER A 85 -58.11 41.73 2.80
C SER A 85 -56.94 42.71 2.97
N GLY A 86 -57.16 44.02 2.80
CA GLY A 86 -56.07 45.00 2.77
C GLY A 86 -55.10 44.78 1.59
N TYR A 87 -55.62 44.26 0.47
CA TYR A 87 -54.87 43.86 -0.73
C TYR A 87 -53.87 42.71 -0.52
N GLU A 88 -53.95 41.95 0.58
CA GLU A 88 -53.20 40.69 0.72
C GLU A 88 -53.61 39.67 -0.36
N THR A 89 -54.88 39.69 -0.77
CA THR A 89 -55.38 39.02 -1.97
C THR A 89 -55.42 40.03 -3.12
N VAL A 90 -54.63 39.78 -4.15
CA VAL A 90 -54.37 40.73 -5.25
C VAL A 90 -55.58 40.80 -6.18
N TRP A 91 -56.04 42.02 -6.46
CA TRP A 91 -57.12 42.26 -7.42
C TRP A 91 -56.58 42.29 -8.85
N LEU A 92 -57.03 41.36 -9.70
CA LEU A 92 -56.65 41.28 -11.11
C LEU A 92 -57.58 42.15 -11.98
N LYS A 93 -57.46 43.49 -11.85
CA LYS A 93 -58.33 44.48 -12.51
C LYS A 93 -58.41 44.30 -14.03
N HIS A 94 -57.26 44.17 -14.70
CA HIS A 94 -57.21 44.06 -16.17
C HIS A 94 -57.89 42.78 -16.67
N LEU A 95 -57.61 41.64 -16.03
CA LEU A 95 -58.26 40.37 -16.36
C LEU A 95 -59.77 40.39 -16.07
N ALA A 96 -60.21 41.02 -14.96
CA ALA A 96 -61.64 41.17 -14.67
C ALA A 96 -62.35 42.02 -15.74
N THR A 97 -61.68 43.07 -16.24
CA THR A 97 -62.20 43.94 -17.31
C THR A 97 -62.26 43.20 -18.65
N GLU A 98 -61.24 42.41 -18.96
CA GLU A 98 -61.18 41.56 -20.15
C GLU A 98 -62.32 40.52 -20.16
N LEU A 99 -62.52 39.79 -19.05
CA LEU A 99 -63.59 38.81 -18.90
C LEU A 99 -64.99 39.44 -19.01
N ALA A 100 -65.17 40.65 -18.46
CA ALA A 100 -66.41 41.41 -18.61
C ALA A 100 -66.67 41.79 -20.08
N SER A 101 -65.61 42.11 -20.84
CA SER A 101 -65.71 42.40 -22.27
C SER A 101 -66.00 41.16 -23.13
N GLU A 102 -65.58 39.97 -22.66
CA GLU A 102 -65.92 38.66 -23.25
C GLU A 102 -67.35 38.19 -22.93
N GLY A 103 -68.10 38.96 -22.14
CA GLY A 103 -69.50 38.67 -21.78
C GLY A 103 -69.66 37.82 -20.51
N SER A 104 -68.60 37.60 -19.73
CA SER A 104 -68.66 36.93 -18.43
C SER A 104 -68.81 37.95 -17.30
N THR A 105 -69.92 37.88 -16.54
CA THR A 105 -70.14 38.70 -15.34
C THR A 105 -69.93 37.91 -14.04
N ASP A 106 -69.42 36.67 -14.12
CA ASP A 106 -69.18 35.84 -12.94
C ASP A 106 -67.79 36.13 -12.35
N GLU A 107 -67.76 36.67 -11.14
CA GLU A 107 -66.51 36.98 -10.40
C GLU A 107 -65.92 35.72 -9.73
N ARG A 108 -66.54 34.54 -9.88
CA ARG A 108 -66.06 33.28 -9.28
C ARG A 108 -64.85 32.72 -10.03
N LEU A 109 -63.73 32.63 -9.31
CA LEU A 109 -62.56 31.82 -9.67
C LEU A 109 -62.95 30.34 -9.86
N ASN A 110 -62.52 29.75 -10.98
CA ASN A 110 -62.74 28.35 -11.33
C ASN A 110 -61.53 27.78 -12.10
N MET A 111 -61.51 26.47 -12.33
CA MET A 111 -60.39 25.78 -13.00
C MET A 111 -60.16 26.21 -14.46
N ASP A 112 -61.20 26.63 -15.18
CA ASP A 112 -61.09 27.03 -16.59
C ASP A 112 -60.34 28.37 -16.71
N LEU A 113 -60.41 29.22 -15.67
CA LEU A 113 -59.69 30.48 -15.57
C LEU A 113 -58.29 30.34 -14.94
N LEU A 114 -57.92 29.16 -14.44
CA LEU A 114 -56.74 28.98 -13.59
C LEU A 114 -55.44 29.48 -14.25
N ASP A 115 -55.25 29.20 -15.54
CA ASP A 115 -54.07 29.60 -16.30
C ASP A 115 -54.00 31.13 -16.48
N ARG A 116 -55.10 31.74 -16.95
CA ARG A 116 -55.25 33.19 -17.10
C ARG A 116 -55.05 33.92 -15.77
N LEU A 117 -55.57 33.37 -14.67
CA LEU A 117 -55.42 33.94 -13.32
C LEU A 117 -53.96 33.94 -12.85
N LEU A 118 -53.22 32.86 -13.11
CA LEU A 118 -51.82 32.77 -12.74
C LEU A 118 -50.96 33.71 -13.61
N ILE A 119 -51.11 33.68 -14.93
CA ILE A 119 -50.38 34.55 -15.87
C ILE A 119 -50.62 36.03 -15.52
N ALA A 120 -51.88 36.44 -15.38
CA ALA A 120 -52.21 37.83 -15.04
C ALA A 120 -51.61 38.29 -13.71
N ARG A 121 -51.37 37.37 -12.76
CA ARG A 121 -50.67 37.68 -11.52
C ARG A 121 -49.15 37.74 -11.69
N LEU A 122 -48.57 36.90 -12.55
CA LEU A 122 -47.13 36.88 -12.82
C LEU A 122 -46.68 38.06 -13.69
N GLU A 123 -47.55 38.60 -14.55
CA GLU A 123 -47.29 39.79 -15.37
C GLU A 123 -47.28 41.11 -14.57
N LEU A 124 -47.71 41.08 -13.30
CA LEU A 124 -47.72 42.29 -12.47
C LEU A 124 -46.30 42.66 -12.04
N ASP A 125 -45.86 43.84 -12.49
CA ASP A 125 -44.61 44.45 -12.05
C ASP A 125 -44.86 45.50 -10.95
N PRO A 126 -44.38 45.28 -9.70
CA PRO A 126 -44.47 46.25 -8.61
C PRO A 126 -43.77 47.57 -8.89
N GLN A 127 -42.82 47.61 -9.83
CA GLN A 127 -42.04 48.79 -10.19
C GLN A 127 -42.63 49.59 -11.35
N ASN A 128 -43.69 49.08 -11.98
CA ASN A 128 -44.33 49.75 -13.10
C ASN A 128 -45.08 51.02 -12.65
N MET A 129 -44.90 52.11 -13.38
CA MET A 129 -45.55 53.40 -13.09
C MET A 129 -46.94 53.41 -13.74
N THR A 130 -48.00 53.61 -12.94
CA THR A 130 -49.38 53.72 -13.43
C THR A 130 -50.01 55.05 -13.00
N ASP A 131 -50.76 55.66 -13.91
CA ASP A 131 -51.56 56.87 -13.67
C ASP A 131 -52.98 56.53 -13.13
N GLU A 132 -53.32 55.25 -13.01
CA GLU A 132 -54.62 54.77 -12.51
C GLU A 132 -54.69 54.78 -10.97
N LEU A 133 -55.30 55.84 -10.42
CA LEU A 133 -55.41 56.07 -8.96
C LEU A 133 -56.08 54.93 -8.19
N ASP A 134 -57.00 54.20 -8.80
CA ASP A 134 -57.71 53.06 -8.21
C ASP A 134 -56.91 51.75 -8.27
N TYR A 135 -55.86 51.69 -9.10
CA TYR A 135 -54.99 50.53 -9.26
C TYR A 135 -53.66 50.65 -8.48
N LEU A 136 -53.25 51.88 -8.12
CA LEU A 136 -52.08 52.14 -7.27
C LEU A 136 -52.03 51.30 -5.97
N PRO A 137 -53.12 51.09 -5.21
CA PRO A 137 -53.09 50.27 -4.00
C PRO A 137 -52.69 48.82 -4.27
N VAL A 138 -53.01 48.28 -5.45
CA VAL A 138 -52.67 46.91 -5.85
C VAL A 138 -51.15 46.79 -6.04
N LEU A 139 -50.53 47.68 -6.82
CA LEU A 139 -49.09 47.63 -7.08
C LEU A 139 -48.25 47.88 -5.81
N VAL A 140 -48.68 48.81 -4.95
CA VAL A 140 -48.00 49.11 -3.67
C VAL A 140 -48.10 47.95 -2.67
N SER A 141 -49.16 47.14 -2.73
CA SER A 141 -49.34 45.98 -1.86
C SER A 141 -48.43 44.79 -2.22
N LEU A 142 -47.89 44.76 -3.44
CA LEU A 142 -47.00 43.69 -3.89
C LEU A 142 -45.62 43.82 -3.21
N PRO A 143 -45.03 42.72 -2.72
CA PRO A 143 -43.69 42.78 -2.14
C PRO A 143 -42.65 43.20 -3.20
N PRO A 144 -41.92 44.32 -3.01
CA PRO A 144 -41.13 44.96 -4.07
C PRO A 144 -39.88 44.18 -4.51
N GLN A 145 -39.50 43.13 -3.78
CA GLN A 145 -38.30 42.33 -4.02
C GLN A 145 -38.62 40.83 -4.19
N GLN A 146 -39.91 40.46 -4.22
CA GLN A 146 -40.31 39.08 -4.41
C GLN A 146 -40.13 38.66 -5.86
N THR A 147 -39.43 37.55 -6.08
CA THR A 147 -39.30 36.95 -7.42
C THR A 147 -40.51 36.10 -7.78
N VAL A 148 -40.65 35.79 -9.07
CA VAL A 148 -41.69 34.89 -9.55
C VAL A 148 -41.53 33.50 -8.92
N PHE A 149 -40.29 33.01 -8.80
CA PHE A 149 -40.01 31.75 -8.11
C PHE A 149 -40.47 31.76 -6.65
N GLU A 150 -40.14 32.79 -5.87
CA GLU A 150 -40.57 32.91 -4.48
C GLU A 150 -42.11 32.94 -4.37
N TYR A 151 -42.79 33.67 -5.27
CA TYR A 151 -44.24 33.67 -5.32
C TYR A 151 -44.82 32.28 -5.63
N LEU A 152 -44.27 31.56 -6.61
CA LEU A 152 -44.70 30.21 -7.00
C LEU A 152 -44.42 29.18 -5.89
N VAL A 153 -43.28 29.26 -5.20
CA VAL A 153 -42.99 28.46 -4.00
C VAL A 153 -44.01 28.74 -2.89
N GLY A 154 -44.37 30.00 -2.68
CA GLY A 154 -45.45 30.40 -1.77
C GLY A 154 -46.80 29.77 -2.15
N CYS A 155 -47.13 29.75 -3.45
CA CYS A 155 -48.34 29.09 -3.96
C CYS A 155 -48.30 27.58 -3.70
N TRP A 156 -47.17 26.92 -4.00
CA TRP A 156 -46.98 25.49 -3.75
C TRP A 156 -47.12 25.13 -2.26
N LYS A 157 -46.56 25.93 -1.35
CA LYS A 157 -46.71 25.74 0.10
C LYS A 157 -48.17 25.88 0.55
N ARG A 158 -48.85 26.93 0.09
CA ARG A 158 -50.29 27.13 0.40
C ARG A 158 -51.13 25.99 -0.17
N LEU A 159 -50.82 25.49 -1.36
CA LEU A 159 -51.46 24.32 -1.95
C LEU A 159 -51.28 23.08 -1.07
N ASN A 160 -50.08 22.81 -0.57
CA ASN A 160 -49.82 21.69 0.33
C ASN A 160 -50.54 21.84 1.69
N ALA A 161 -50.67 23.06 2.19
CA ALA A 161 -51.47 23.35 3.38
C ALA A 161 -52.96 23.08 3.14
N VAL A 162 -53.52 23.53 2.01
CA VAL A 162 -54.92 23.27 1.61
C VAL A 162 -55.16 21.77 1.44
N ARG A 163 -54.26 21.05 0.76
CA ARG A 163 -54.30 19.59 0.64
C ARG A 163 -54.33 18.91 2.01
N SER A 164 -53.46 19.33 2.92
CA SER A 164 -53.40 18.79 4.29
C SER A 164 -54.69 19.07 5.07
N MET A 165 -55.31 20.23 4.87
CA MET A 165 -56.60 20.56 5.48
C MET A 165 -57.73 19.68 4.93
N VAL A 166 -57.80 19.47 3.60
CA VAL A 166 -58.80 18.61 2.95
C VAL A 166 -58.76 17.19 3.53
N LEU A 167 -57.55 16.63 3.71
CA LEU A 167 -57.37 15.30 4.28
C LEU A 167 -57.79 15.20 5.77
N LYS A 168 -57.76 16.32 6.51
CA LYS A 168 -58.12 16.37 7.94
C LYS A 168 -59.61 16.70 8.19
N LYS A 169 -60.30 17.34 7.23
CA LYS A 169 -61.64 17.92 7.42
C LYS A 169 -62.79 16.89 7.43
N GLY A 170 -62.50 15.63 7.12
CA GLY A 170 -63.45 14.52 7.20
C GLY A 170 -64.58 14.56 6.16
N TYR A 171 -64.29 15.00 4.93
CA TYR A 171 -65.23 14.95 3.80
C TYR A 171 -65.57 13.51 3.38
N THR A 172 -66.60 13.34 2.53
CA THR A 172 -66.86 12.02 1.93
C THR A 172 -65.70 11.62 1.01
N PRO A 173 -65.42 10.32 0.81
CA PRO A 173 -64.32 9.89 -0.05
C PRO A 173 -64.39 10.44 -1.48
N ILE A 174 -65.60 10.59 -2.03
CA ILE A 174 -65.82 11.14 -3.37
C ILE A 174 -65.47 12.63 -3.41
N ASP A 175 -65.94 13.40 -2.42
CA ASP A 175 -65.66 14.83 -2.30
C ASP A 175 -64.17 15.10 -2.04
N THR A 176 -63.54 14.27 -1.20
CA THR A 176 -62.09 14.31 -0.98
C THR A 176 -61.34 14.06 -2.28
N GLN A 177 -61.72 13.03 -3.05
CA GLN A 177 -61.06 12.75 -4.33
C GLN A 177 -61.24 13.89 -5.33
N ALA A 178 -62.46 14.43 -5.46
CA ALA A 178 -62.74 15.57 -6.34
C ALA A 178 -61.89 16.79 -5.97
N ALA A 179 -61.76 17.10 -4.68
CA ALA A 179 -60.89 18.17 -4.19
C ALA A 179 -59.41 17.90 -4.50
N LEU A 180 -58.94 16.66 -4.31
CA LEU A 180 -57.56 16.27 -4.59
C LEU A 180 -57.23 16.35 -6.09
N ASP A 181 -58.14 15.94 -6.97
CA ASP A 181 -57.96 16.03 -8.43
C ASP A 181 -57.82 17.49 -8.89
N ARG A 182 -58.60 18.40 -8.28
CA ARG A 182 -58.51 19.85 -8.51
C ARG A 182 -57.19 20.43 -8.01
N LEU A 183 -56.77 20.07 -6.80
CA LEU A 183 -55.47 20.48 -6.25
C LEU A 183 -54.30 19.94 -7.09
N GLU A 184 -54.43 18.76 -7.68
CA GLU A 184 -53.39 18.20 -8.54
C GLU A 184 -53.25 18.98 -9.86
N LYS A 185 -54.37 19.44 -10.45
CA LYS A 185 -54.33 20.37 -11.59
C LYS A 185 -53.64 21.69 -11.24
N ILE A 186 -53.96 22.27 -10.08
CA ILE A 186 -53.29 23.49 -9.62
C ILE A 186 -51.80 23.23 -9.38
N ARG A 187 -51.44 22.10 -8.78
CA ARG A 187 -50.04 21.70 -8.55
C ARG A 187 -49.28 21.60 -9.86
N HIS A 188 -49.85 20.89 -10.84
CA HIS A 188 -49.26 20.72 -12.16
C HIS A 188 -48.95 22.07 -12.81
N LEU A 189 -49.88 23.02 -12.75
CA LEU A 189 -49.69 24.36 -13.29
C LEU A 189 -48.59 25.15 -12.55
N ILE A 190 -48.67 25.20 -11.21
CA ILE A 190 -47.66 25.91 -10.38
C ILE A 190 -46.26 25.34 -10.64
N ILE A 191 -46.11 24.01 -10.64
CA ILE A 191 -44.83 23.35 -10.89
C ILE A 191 -44.34 23.57 -12.32
N SER A 192 -45.23 23.60 -13.31
CA SER A 192 -44.88 23.90 -14.70
C SER A 192 -44.27 25.30 -14.82
N TYR A 193 -44.98 26.33 -14.35
CA TYR A 193 -44.45 27.69 -14.36
C TYR A 193 -43.21 27.87 -13.48
N THR A 194 -43.07 27.08 -12.42
CA THR A 194 -41.85 27.08 -11.60
C THR A 194 -40.66 26.56 -12.41
N GLY A 195 -40.82 25.44 -13.11
CA GLY A 195 -39.79 24.91 -13.99
C GLY A 195 -39.46 25.86 -15.13
N TYR A 196 -40.48 26.39 -15.82
CA TYR A 196 -40.27 27.35 -16.90
C TYR A 196 -39.58 28.63 -16.43
N ASN A 197 -39.89 29.14 -15.24
CA ASN A 197 -39.17 30.27 -14.66
C ASN A 197 -37.70 29.94 -14.34
N LEU A 198 -37.40 28.70 -13.90
CA LEU A 198 -36.01 28.28 -13.67
C LEU A 198 -35.20 28.21 -14.98
N GLN A 199 -35.85 27.82 -16.07
CA GLN A 199 -35.25 27.72 -17.41
C GLN A 199 -35.15 29.08 -18.12
N GLU A 200 -36.20 29.89 -18.06
CA GLU A 200 -36.34 31.19 -18.71
C GLU A 200 -36.81 32.24 -17.69
N PRO A 201 -35.89 32.80 -16.88
CA PRO A 201 -36.25 33.79 -15.86
C PRO A 201 -36.76 35.12 -16.44
N GLU A 202 -36.55 35.38 -17.73
CA GLU A 202 -37.06 36.57 -18.43
C GLU A 202 -38.53 36.45 -18.87
N MET A 203 -39.17 35.30 -18.64
CA MET A 203 -40.56 35.03 -19.06
C MET A 203 -41.57 36.03 -18.49
N PHE A 204 -41.31 36.55 -17.29
CA PHE A 204 -42.18 37.51 -16.58
C PHE A 204 -41.37 38.66 -15.98
N PRO A 205 -41.99 39.82 -15.70
CA PRO A 205 -41.32 40.92 -15.01
C PRO A 205 -40.86 40.49 -13.60
N GLN A 206 -39.58 40.66 -13.29
CA GLN A 206 -39.01 40.32 -11.99
C GLN A 206 -38.14 41.46 -11.44
N PRO A 207 -38.10 41.67 -10.11
CA PRO A 207 -37.26 42.70 -9.50
C PRO A 207 -35.76 42.41 -9.64
N ARG A 208 -35.41 41.13 -9.89
CA ARG A 208 -34.06 40.64 -10.15
C ARG A 208 -34.14 39.42 -11.08
N LEU A 209 -33.25 39.35 -12.06
CA LEU A 209 -33.14 38.20 -12.96
C LEU A 209 -32.39 37.07 -12.25
N LEU A 210 -33.12 36.08 -11.73
CA LEU A 210 -32.53 34.88 -11.15
C LEU A 210 -33.33 33.65 -11.62
N GLY A 211 -32.67 32.68 -12.23
CA GLY A 211 -33.24 31.38 -12.61
C GLY A 211 -32.75 30.29 -11.66
N ALA A 212 -31.90 29.40 -12.17
CA ALA A 212 -31.28 28.31 -11.40
C ALA A 212 -30.72 28.69 -10.00
N PRO A 213 -30.05 29.86 -9.80
CA PRO A 213 -29.54 30.25 -8.49
C PRO A 213 -30.60 30.32 -7.38
N GLU A 214 -31.88 30.52 -7.72
CA GLU A 214 -32.97 30.58 -6.74
C GLU A 214 -33.23 29.23 -6.07
N LEU A 215 -32.99 28.12 -6.78
CA LEU A 215 -33.09 26.77 -6.22
C LEU A 215 -31.76 26.29 -5.60
N VAL A 216 -30.61 26.76 -6.09
CA VAL A 216 -29.29 26.44 -5.52
C VAL A 216 -29.17 26.96 -4.08
N LYS A 217 -29.67 28.16 -3.78
CA LYS A 217 -29.56 28.76 -2.44
C LYS A 217 -30.22 27.91 -1.33
N PRO A 218 -31.47 27.44 -1.46
CA PRO A 218 -32.05 26.48 -0.52
C PRO A 218 -31.31 25.13 -0.43
N LEU A 219 -30.70 24.66 -1.52
CA LEU A 219 -29.91 23.41 -1.49
C LEU A 219 -28.63 23.57 -0.66
N LEU A 220 -27.94 24.71 -0.78
CA LEU A 220 -26.73 25.01 0.00
C LEU A 220 -27.00 25.18 1.51
N SER A 221 -28.23 25.53 1.89
CA SER A 221 -28.62 25.72 3.29
C SER A 221 -29.05 24.43 4.00
N LEU A 222 -29.09 23.29 3.30
CA LEU A 222 -29.42 21.99 3.89
C LEU A 222 -28.39 21.51 4.94
N SER A 223 -27.13 21.90 4.79
CA SER A 223 -26.10 21.56 5.78
C SER A 223 -26.17 22.52 6.98
N ALA A 224 -26.39 21.97 8.17
CA ALA A 224 -26.41 22.73 9.42
C ALA A 224 -25.06 23.42 9.74
N LEU A 225 -23.96 22.92 9.15
CA LEU A 225 -22.60 23.48 9.32
C LEU A 225 -22.31 24.64 8.35
N SER A 226 -23.04 24.73 7.24
CA SER A 226 -22.99 25.86 6.29
C SER A 226 -24.10 26.87 6.54
N ALA A 227 -25.12 26.48 7.31
CA ALA A 227 -26.29 27.28 7.61
C ALA A 227 -25.94 28.66 8.21
N PRO A 228 -25.13 28.84 9.28
CA PRO A 228 -24.97 30.18 9.90
C PRO A 228 -24.37 31.26 9.00
N LEU A 229 -23.63 30.88 7.94
CA LEU A 229 -22.91 31.79 7.04
C LEU A 229 -23.60 31.98 5.68
N LEU A 230 -24.38 31.00 5.22
CA LEU A 230 -25.17 31.07 3.98
C LEU A 230 -26.68 31.31 4.23
N SER A 231 -27.15 31.13 5.46
CA SER A 231 -28.52 31.43 5.88
C SER A 231 -28.65 32.92 6.21
N ASN A 232 -28.80 33.75 5.18
CA ASN A 232 -29.76 34.85 5.30
C ASN A 232 -31.16 34.25 5.18
N ALA A 233 -31.54 33.43 6.16
CA ALA A 233 -32.93 33.05 6.37
C ALA A 233 -33.63 34.26 6.98
N SER A 234 -34.06 35.19 6.12
CA SER A 234 -35.33 35.81 6.41
C SER A 234 -36.35 34.68 6.43
N ASP A 235 -37.10 34.53 7.52
CA ASP A 235 -38.28 33.65 7.64
C ASP A 235 -39.38 34.12 6.67
N SER A 236 -39.06 34.21 5.38
CA SER A 236 -40.03 34.49 4.35
C SER A 236 -40.87 33.21 4.20
N PRO A 237 -42.21 33.28 4.32
CA PRO A 237 -43.08 32.12 4.12
C PRO A 237 -43.00 31.55 2.69
N ASN A 238 -42.32 32.25 1.78
CA ASN A 238 -42.22 31.99 0.35
C ASN A 238 -40.87 31.38 -0.09
N THR A 239 -39.96 31.04 0.84
CA THR A 239 -38.71 30.32 0.53
C THR A 239 -38.80 28.85 0.91
N LEU A 240 -38.09 27.96 0.21
CA LEU A 240 -38.07 26.54 0.54
C LEU A 240 -37.32 26.30 1.86
N SER A 241 -37.96 25.60 2.81
CA SER A 241 -37.30 25.11 4.02
C SER A 241 -36.67 23.74 3.78
N PRO A 242 -35.74 23.27 4.64
CA PRO A 242 -35.16 21.93 4.51
C PRO A 242 -36.20 20.80 4.40
N SER A 243 -37.35 20.91 5.09
CA SER A 243 -38.42 19.93 5.02
C SER A 243 -39.26 19.98 3.73
N ASP A 244 -39.16 21.08 2.96
CA ASP A 244 -39.93 21.25 1.72
C ASP A 244 -39.21 20.68 0.50
N ILE A 245 -37.87 20.67 0.52
CA ILE A 245 -37.03 20.44 -0.67
C ILE A 245 -37.29 19.08 -1.31
N GLU A 246 -37.33 18.00 -0.54
CA GLU A 246 -37.53 16.65 -1.09
C GLU A 246 -38.86 16.53 -1.85
N GLN A 247 -39.97 16.98 -1.24
CA GLN A 247 -41.29 16.93 -1.87
C GLN A 247 -41.37 17.84 -3.09
N PHE A 248 -40.72 19.00 -3.05
CA PHE A 248 -40.68 19.94 -4.16
C PHE A 248 -39.91 19.38 -5.37
N LEU A 249 -38.75 18.75 -5.13
CA LEU A 249 -37.98 18.07 -6.17
C LEU A 249 -38.75 16.87 -6.77
N LEU A 250 -39.48 16.11 -5.94
CA LEU A 250 -40.34 15.02 -6.41
C LEU A 250 -41.47 15.51 -7.32
N ASP A 251 -42.07 16.66 -7.00
CA ASP A 251 -43.12 17.24 -7.83
C ASP A 251 -42.58 17.78 -9.16
N LEU A 252 -41.40 18.44 -9.15
CA LEU A 252 -40.68 18.86 -10.37
C LEU A 252 -40.33 17.65 -11.25
N ALA A 253 -39.74 16.61 -10.66
CA ALA A 253 -39.39 15.40 -11.38
C ALA A 253 -40.62 14.71 -11.97
N ARG A 254 -41.73 14.60 -11.22
CA ARG A 254 -42.97 14.01 -11.74
C ARG A 254 -43.50 14.77 -12.95
N ARG A 255 -43.33 16.10 -12.99
CA ARG A 255 -43.85 16.95 -14.07
C ARG A 255 -43.00 16.89 -15.34
N PHE A 256 -41.68 16.92 -15.20
CA PHE A 256 -40.74 17.14 -16.32
C PHE A 256 -39.92 15.90 -16.71
N GLU A 257 -40.04 14.79 -15.99
CA GLU A 257 -39.39 13.54 -16.41
C GLU A 257 -39.90 13.00 -17.77
N PRO A 258 -41.21 13.06 -18.11
CA PRO A 258 -41.66 12.67 -19.44
C PRO A 258 -40.89 13.45 -20.52
N ASP A 259 -40.46 12.73 -21.56
CA ASP A 259 -39.70 13.29 -22.69
C ASP A 259 -38.33 13.94 -22.33
N ASN A 260 -37.81 13.70 -21.12
CA ASN A 260 -36.54 14.25 -20.60
C ASN A 260 -36.49 15.79 -20.55
N GLU A 261 -37.62 16.48 -20.43
CA GLU A 261 -37.66 17.95 -20.29
C GLU A 261 -36.90 18.42 -19.02
N ILE A 262 -36.81 17.58 -18.00
CA ILE A 262 -36.13 17.84 -16.74
C ILE A 262 -34.65 18.23 -16.91
N ASP A 263 -34.00 17.79 -17.99
CA ASP A 263 -32.59 18.07 -18.29
C ASP A 263 -32.39 19.58 -18.51
N GLY A 264 -33.32 20.25 -19.20
CA GLY A 264 -33.27 21.70 -19.43
C GLY A 264 -33.67 22.53 -18.20
N ILE A 265 -34.50 21.97 -17.31
CA ILE A 265 -35.00 22.66 -16.12
C ILE A 265 -33.99 22.60 -14.97
N LEU A 266 -33.51 21.39 -14.65
CA LEU A 266 -32.65 21.15 -13.48
C LEU A 266 -31.18 20.98 -13.83
N GLY A 267 -30.82 20.78 -15.11
CA GLY A 267 -29.42 20.72 -15.54
C GLY A 267 -28.61 21.95 -15.11
N PRO A 268 -29.09 23.19 -15.37
CA PRO A 268 -28.41 24.40 -14.90
C PRO A 268 -28.30 24.49 -13.37
N VAL A 269 -29.31 24.02 -12.62
CA VAL A 269 -29.29 24.00 -11.14
C VAL A 269 -28.20 23.06 -10.63
N VAL A 270 -28.10 21.85 -11.21
CA VAL A 270 -27.05 20.88 -10.87
C VAL A 270 -25.67 21.45 -11.22
N ALA A 271 -25.52 22.07 -12.38
CA ALA A 271 -24.27 22.68 -12.81
C ALA A 271 -23.84 23.81 -11.86
N ASP A 272 -24.71 24.78 -11.58
CA ASP A 272 -24.42 25.89 -10.67
C ASP A 272 -24.05 25.40 -9.26
N LEU A 273 -24.68 24.31 -8.79
CA LEU A 273 -24.36 23.69 -7.50
C LEU A 273 -22.97 23.03 -7.51
N LEU A 274 -22.65 22.24 -8.54
CA LEU A 274 -21.41 21.46 -8.62
C LEU A 274 -20.20 22.25 -9.15
N PHE A 275 -20.43 23.45 -9.70
CA PHE A 275 -19.40 24.43 -10.05
C PHE A 275 -19.41 25.65 -9.11
N HIS A 276 -20.06 25.54 -7.94
CA HIS A 276 -20.10 26.61 -6.96
C HIS A 276 -18.68 27.00 -6.49
N GLU A 277 -18.46 28.31 -6.28
CA GLU A 277 -17.16 28.90 -5.96
C GLU A 277 -16.47 28.28 -4.73
N SER A 278 -17.24 27.75 -3.78
CA SER A 278 -16.74 27.10 -2.55
C SER A 278 -15.87 25.87 -2.82
N LEU A 279 -16.02 25.21 -3.97
CA LEU A 279 -15.23 24.04 -4.34
C LEU A 279 -13.84 24.39 -4.89
N PHE A 280 -13.59 25.66 -5.23
CA PHE A 280 -12.37 26.11 -5.89
C PHE A 280 -11.44 26.94 -4.99
N ARG A 281 -11.82 27.17 -3.73
CA ARG A 281 -11.07 28.00 -2.78
C ARG A 281 -9.78 27.32 -2.33
N ALA A 282 -8.70 28.09 -2.19
CA ALA A 282 -7.36 27.56 -1.92
C ALA A 282 -7.22 26.82 -0.57
N GLU A 283 -8.13 27.09 0.38
CA GLU A 283 -8.20 26.42 1.67
C GLU A 283 -8.73 24.98 1.58
N GLY A 284 -9.41 24.62 0.49
CA GLY A 284 -9.98 23.30 0.26
C GLY A 284 -10.84 22.80 1.43
N LEU A 285 -10.57 21.58 1.91
CA LEU A 285 -11.26 20.99 3.06
C LEU A 285 -10.97 21.71 4.39
N GLY A 286 -9.89 22.48 4.46
CA GLY A 286 -9.45 23.20 5.65
C GLY A 286 -10.12 24.56 5.86
N GLY A 287 -10.98 25.00 4.94
CA GLY A 287 -11.69 26.28 5.04
C GLY A 287 -12.65 26.33 6.24
N GLY A 288 -12.60 27.43 7.00
CA GLY A 288 -13.37 27.60 8.23
C GLY A 288 -14.88 27.78 8.03
N ASP A 289 -15.35 28.08 6.82
CA ASP A 289 -16.77 28.33 6.53
C ASP A 289 -17.56 27.08 6.11
N ALA A 290 -16.86 25.95 5.88
CA ALA A 290 -17.45 24.65 5.56
C ALA A 290 -18.47 24.67 4.39
N SER A 291 -18.44 25.67 3.51
CA SER A 291 -19.48 25.92 2.50
C SER A 291 -19.62 24.82 1.45
N TRP A 292 -18.54 24.07 1.17
CA TRP A 292 -18.58 22.87 0.34
C TRP A 292 -19.52 21.77 0.87
N ARG A 293 -19.77 21.73 2.19
CA ARG A 293 -20.73 20.78 2.78
C ARG A 293 -22.17 21.07 2.34
N GLY A 294 -22.49 22.34 2.08
CA GLY A 294 -23.77 22.74 1.48
C GLY A 294 -23.95 22.16 0.09
N VAL A 295 -22.90 22.16 -0.74
CA VAL A 295 -22.90 21.53 -2.07
C VAL A 295 -23.16 20.03 -1.95
N VAL A 296 -22.48 19.36 -1.03
CA VAL A 296 -22.66 17.92 -0.78
C VAL A 296 -24.10 17.59 -0.38
N SER A 297 -24.65 18.28 0.62
CA SER A 297 -26.04 18.04 1.05
C SER A 297 -27.07 18.37 -0.02
N GLY A 298 -26.83 19.42 -0.82
CA GLY A 298 -27.64 19.74 -1.99
C GLY A 298 -27.63 18.63 -3.04
N LEU A 299 -26.45 18.09 -3.35
CA LEU A 299 -26.31 16.98 -4.29
C LEU A 299 -26.99 15.72 -3.77
N GLU A 300 -26.81 15.38 -2.49
CA GLU A 300 -27.48 14.24 -1.85
C GLU A 300 -29.01 14.34 -1.96
N ALA A 301 -29.57 15.55 -1.75
CA ALA A 301 -31.00 15.80 -1.93
C ALA A 301 -31.44 15.62 -3.39
N LEU A 302 -30.67 16.12 -4.36
CA LEU A 302 -30.96 15.95 -5.79
C LEU A 302 -30.94 14.47 -6.20
N VAL A 303 -29.88 13.72 -5.87
CA VAL A 303 -29.76 12.31 -6.25
C VAL A 303 -30.74 11.40 -5.51
N SER A 304 -31.30 11.84 -4.37
CA SER A 304 -32.34 11.07 -3.67
C SER A 304 -33.59 10.83 -4.53
N VAL A 305 -33.83 11.70 -5.51
CA VAL A 305 -34.90 11.54 -6.50
C VAL A 305 -34.35 10.79 -7.72
N LYS A 306 -34.83 9.55 -7.92
CA LYS A 306 -34.35 8.63 -8.97
C LYS A 306 -34.28 9.23 -10.39
N SER A 307 -35.28 10.01 -10.79
CA SER A 307 -35.33 10.67 -12.10
C SER A 307 -34.23 11.72 -12.26
N ILE A 308 -34.02 12.54 -11.21
CA ILE A 308 -32.94 13.53 -11.17
C ILE A 308 -31.57 12.83 -11.19
N ALA A 309 -31.39 11.75 -10.42
CA ALA A 309 -30.16 10.94 -10.46
C ALA A 309 -29.84 10.40 -11.85
N THR A 310 -30.87 9.98 -12.61
CA THR A 310 -30.69 9.50 -13.99
C THR A 310 -30.35 10.66 -14.93
N MET A 311 -31.02 11.81 -14.79
CA MET A 311 -30.73 13.04 -15.55
C MET A 311 -29.29 13.52 -15.35
N ILE A 312 -28.77 13.51 -14.11
CA ILE A 312 -27.42 13.98 -13.80
C ILE A 312 -26.36 13.28 -14.66
N THR A 313 -26.53 11.97 -14.91
CA THR A 313 -25.60 11.19 -15.74
C THR A 313 -25.76 11.40 -17.25
N ARG A 314 -26.81 12.09 -17.70
CA ARG A 314 -27.05 12.45 -19.11
C ARG A 314 -26.50 13.82 -19.49
N LEU A 315 -26.25 14.69 -18.52
CA LEU A 315 -25.75 16.04 -18.77
C LEU A 315 -24.41 16.01 -19.52
N ASP A 316 -24.22 16.90 -20.49
CA ASP A 316 -22.99 16.98 -21.29
C ASP A 316 -21.72 17.15 -20.45
N ALA A 317 -21.84 17.86 -19.32
CA ALA A 317 -20.76 18.05 -18.36
C ALA A 317 -20.41 16.78 -17.56
N TRP A 318 -21.23 15.72 -17.57
CA TRP A 318 -20.96 14.49 -16.81
C TRP A 318 -19.60 13.90 -17.17
N ASN A 319 -19.37 13.69 -18.47
CA ASN A 319 -18.12 13.16 -19.02
C ASN A 319 -17.73 13.92 -20.30
N PRO A 320 -17.14 15.12 -20.16
CA PRO A 320 -16.88 16.01 -21.29
C PRO A 320 -15.79 15.43 -22.22
N PRO A 321 -16.04 15.34 -23.54
CA PRO A 321 -15.14 14.64 -24.47
C PRO A 321 -13.78 15.34 -24.63
N GLU A 322 -13.78 16.68 -24.63
CA GLU A 322 -12.59 17.53 -24.80
C GLU A 322 -11.72 17.66 -23.55
N ALA A 323 -12.13 17.07 -22.42
CA ALA A 323 -11.35 17.15 -21.19
C ALA A 323 -10.06 16.33 -21.27
N THR A 324 -8.97 16.95 -20.83
CA THR A 324 -7.67 16.30 -20.63
C THR A 324 -7.56 15.83 -19.19
N ALA A 325 -6.54 15.01 -18.89
CA ALA A 325 -6.32 14.51 -17.53
C ALA A 325 -6.30 15.60 -16.46
N ALA A 326 -5.60 16.71 -16.73
CA ALA A 326 -5.45 17.82 -15.79
C ALA A 326 -6.70 18.70 -15.67
N THR A 327 -7.52 18.80 -16.73
CA THR A 327 -8.73 19.63 -16.70
C THR A 327 -9.97 18.86 -16.25
N PHE A 328 -9.98 17.53 -16.37
CA PHE A 328 -11.15 16.69 -16.09
C PHE A 328 -11.72 16.91 -14.68
N GLU A 329 -10.86 17.02 -13.67
CA GLU A 329 -11.25 17.29 -12.27
C GLU A 329 -11.81 18.71 -12.04
N ARG A 330 -11.81 19.58 -13.05
CA ARG A 330 -12.33 20.96 -12.99
C ARG A 330 -13.53 21.20 -13.91
N VAL A 331 -13.66 20.42 -14.99
CA VAL A 331 -14.69 20.63 -16.03
C VAL A 331 -15.72 19.51 -16.08
N SER A 332 -15.40 18.31 -15.57
CA SER A 332 -16.40 17.25 -15.42
C SER A 332 -17.32 17.55 -14.23
N LEU A 333 -18.57 17.11 -14.30
CA LEU A 333 -19.63 17.53 -13.40
C LEU A 333 -19.33 17.18 -11.93
N LEU A 334 -18.83 15.97 -11.66
CA LEU A 334 -18.40 15.55 -10.31
C LEU A 334 -16.94 15.88 -10.00
N GLY A 335 -16.18 16.40 -10.97
CA GLY A 335 -14.75 16.68 -10.86
C GLY A 335 -14.41 17.59 -9.67
N PRO A 336 -14.96 18.81 -9.60
CA PRO A 336 -14.64 19.78 -8.55
C PRO A 336 -14.87 19.23 -7.14
N LEU A 337 -15.95 18.47 -6.95
CA LEU A 337 -16.27 17.85 -5.66
C LEU A 337 -15.32 16.70 -5.33
N CYS A 338 -15.04 15.82 -6.30
CA CYS A 338 -14.13 14.69 -6.10
C CYS A 338 -12.67 15.13 -5.91
N ARG A 339 -12.29 16.35 -6.33
CA ARG A 339 -10.94 16.90 -6.19
C ARG A 339 -10.62 17.41 -4.78
N LEU A 340 -11.64 17.71 -3.96
CA LEU A 340 -11.43 18.21 -2.60
C LEU A 340 -10.59 17.24 -1.77
N GLY A 341 -9.50 17.71 -1.19
CA GLY A 341 -8.57 16.84 -0.47
C GLY A 341 -7.67 17.59 0.50
N VAL A 342 -6.59 16.91 0.88
CA VAL A 342 -5.66 17.37 1.91
C VAL A 342 -4.23 17.59 1.39
N PHE A 343 -3.95 17.24 0.12
CA PHE A 343 -2.59 17.29 -0.38
C PHE A 343 -2.18 18.72 -0.78
N PRO A 344 -1.04 19.23 -0.26
CA PRO A 344 -0.67 20.64 -0.45
C PRO A 344 -0.25 21.02 -1.87
N THR A 345 0.00 20.03 -2.74
CA THR A 345 0.26 20.27 -4.17
C THR A 345 -0.92 21.01 -4.81
N GLU A 346 -2.15 20.62 -4.46
CA GLU A 346 -3.37 21.25 -4.97
C GLU A 346 -4.01 22.22 -3.98
N TRP A 347 -3.82 21.97 -2.68
CA TRP A 347 -4.46 22.69 -1.58
C TRP A 347 -3.40 23.27 -0.62
N PRO A 348 -2.62 24.28 -1.06
CA PRO A 348 -1.49 24.80 -0.28
C PRO A 348 -1.91 25.38 1.09
N GLY A 349 -3.18 25.80 1.23
CA GLY A 349 -3.73 26.28 2.50
C GLY A 349 -3.74 25.21 3.61
N ILE A 350 -3.73 23.92 3.27
CA ILE A 350 -3.72 22.83 4.26
C ILE A 350 -2.40 22.80 5.04
N ALA A 351 -1.26 22.83 4.34
CA ALA A 351 0.05 22.83 4.99
C ALA A 351 0.23 24.03 5.92
N HIS A 352 -0.21 25.22 5.48
CA HIS A 352 -0.14 26.44 6.27
C HIS A 352 -1.03 26.39 7.52
N THR A 353 -2.27 25.91 7.37
CA THR A 353 -3.27 25.92 8.47
C THR A 353 -3.01 24.82 9.51
N TYR A 354 -2.63 23.62 9.08
CA TYR A 354 -2.55 22.44 9.96
C TYR A 354 -1.13 22.05 10.39
N PHE A 355 -0.12 22.43 9.61
CA PHE A 355 1.26 21.94 9.75
C PHE A 355 2.32 23.06 9.67
N SER A 356 1.97 24.29 10.04
CA SER A 356 2.94 25.39 10.16
C SER A 356 4.06 25.05 11.16
N GLU A 357 5.27 25.53 10.86
CA GLU A 357 6.48 25.36 11.70
C GLU A 357 6.71 23.89 12.15
N PRO A 358 6.89 22.95 11.21
CA PRO A 358 6.87 21.51 11.51
C PRO A 358 7.94 21.08 12.52
N ASP A 359 9.09 21.74 12.55
CA ASP A 359 10.20 21.45 13.48
C ASP A 359 9.82 21.68 14.95
N LYS A 360 8.81 22.52 15.23
CA LYS A 360 8.36 22.85 16.57
C LYS A 360 7.20 21.99 17.04
N ARG A 361 6.60 21.19 16.16
CA ARG A 361 5.40 20.41 16.47
C ARG A 361 5.79 19.12 17.19
N THR A 362 5.07 18.82 18.27
CA THR A 362 5.19 17.51 18.91
C THR A 362 4.45 16.44 18.08
N ARG A 363 4.77 15.18 18.32
CA ARG A 363 4.06 14.05 17.68
C ARG A 363 2.55 14.10 17.95
N ASP A 364 2.14 14.48 19.15
CA ASP A 364 0.74 14.57 19.55
C ASP A 364 0.02 15.73 18.83
N ASP A 365 0.70 16.87 18.63
CA ASP A 365 0.15 18.00 17.87
C ASP A 365 -0.06 17.66 16.39
N VAL A 366 0.85 16.87 15.81
CA VAL A 366 0.71 16.36 14.42
C VAL A 366 -0.45 15.37 14.34
N GLU A 367 -0.56 14.45 15.29
CA GLU A 367 -1.65 13.47 15.30
C GLU A 367 -3.02 14.11 15.50
N SER A 368 -3.11 15.17 16.32
CA SER A 368 -4.34 15.96 16.46
C SER A 368 -4.77 16.63 15.14
N SER A 369 -3.82 17.26 14.43
CA SER A 369 -4.06 17.81 13.08
C SER A 369 -4.49 16.71 12.11
N ASN A 370 -3.81 15.57 12.12
CA ASN A 370 -4.15 14.41 11.28
C ASN A 370 -5.57 13.90 11.57
N ALA A 371 -5.96 13.76 12.84
CA ALA A 371 -7.28 13.28 13.23
C ALA A 371 -8.40 14.21 12.73
N SER A 372 -8.20 15.53 12.81
CA SER A 372 -9.16 16.53 12.29
C SER A 372 -9.32 16.44 10.76
N LEU A 373 -8.21 16.41 10.03
CA LEU A 373 -8.21 16.28 8.56
C LEU A 373 -8.83 14.95 8.11
N ARG A 374 -8.45 13.83 8.75
CA ARG A 374 -8.99 12.49 8.48
C ARG A 374 -10.49 12.42 8.71
N GLY A 375 -11.00 13.00 9.81
CA GLY A 375 -12.43 13.06 10.09
C GLY A 375 -13.20 13.81 8.99
N THR A 376 -12.65 14.93 8.52
CA THR A 376 -13.25 15.73 7.43
C THR A 376 -13.20 14.99 6.09
N LEU A 377 -12.05 14.42 5.73
CA LEU A 377 -11.87 13.65 4.50
C LEU A 377 -12.79 12.43 4.46
N LYS A 378 -12.89 11.69 5.56
CA LYS A 378 -13.81 10.55 5.70
C LYS A 378 -15.27 10.96 5.48
N SER A 379 -15.69 12.10 6.01
CA SER A 379 -17.04 12.62 5.79
C SER A 379 -17.31 12.87 4.30
N LEU A 380 -16.39 13.54 3.60
CA LEU A 380 -16.51 13.77 2.16
C LEU A 380 -16.59 12.44 1.40
N GLN A 381 -15.63 11.53 1.61
CA GLN A 381 -15.59 10.24 0.93
C GLN A 381 -16.83 9.37 1.21
N THR A 382 -17.44 9.55 2.39
CA THR A 382 -18.69 8.88 2.74
C THR A 382 -19.83 9.33 1.82
N SER A 383 -20.00 10.64 1.68
CA SER A 383 -21.01 11.27 0.81
C SER A 383 -20.75 11.04 -0.68
N LEU A 384 -19.49 11.08 -1.12
CA LEU A 384 -19.11 10.77 -2.51
C LEU A 384 -19.58 9.37 -2.90
N PHE A 385 -19.26 8.35 -2.11
CA PHE A 385 -19.74 7.00 -2.39
C PHE A 385 -21.26 6.89 -2.31
N GLN A 386 -21.93 7.53 -1.34
CA GLN A 386 -23.40 7.50 -1.27
C GLN A 386 -24.02 8.07 -2.55
N THR A 387 -23.45 9.16 -3.06
CA THR A 387 -23.83 9.77 -4.34
C THR A 387 -23.63 8.79 -5.49
N PHE A 388 -22.40 8.29 -5.71
CA PHE A 388 -22.11 7.34 -6.79
C PHE A 388 -22.94 6.05 -6.69
N ASN A 389 -23.14 5.50 -5.48
CA ASN A 389 -23.96 4.31 -5.26
C ASN A 389 -25.44 4.56 -5.59
N THR A 390 -25.94 5.77 -5.34
CA THR A 390 -27.30 6.16 -5.72
C THR A 390 -27.44 6.26 -7.23
N LEU A 391 -26.48 6.90 -7.92
CA LEU A 391 -26.43 6.98 -9.39
C LEU A 391 -26.40 5.57 -10.03
N VAL A 392 -25.50 4.70 -9.57
CA VAL A 392 -25.39 3.30 -10.05
C VAL A 392 -26.68 2.48 -9.88
N ARG A 393 -27.51 2.83 -8.90
CA ARG A 393 -28.79 2.18 -8.60
C ARG A 393 -29.98 2.83 -9.30
N ALA A 394 -29.82 4.03 -9.85
CA ALA A 394 -30.90 4.79 -10.47
C ALA A 394 -31.40 4.09 -11.75
N SER A 395 -30.52 3.80 -12.71
CA SER A 395 -30.88 3.05 -13.93
C SER A 395 -29.69 2.23 -14.46
N ALA A 396 -29.95 1.40 -15.47
CA ALA A 396 -28.87 0.69 -16.17
C ALA A 396 -27.98 1.66 -16.97
N GLU A 397 -28.56 2.70 -17.60
CA GLU A 397 -27.77 3.71 -18.31
C GLU A 397 -26.92 4.54 -17.33
N SER A 398 -27.49 4.94 -16.19
CA SER A 398 -26.75 5.71 -15.17
C SER A 398 -25.59 4.91 -14.59
N ARG A 399 -25.80 3.60 -14.36
CA ARG A 399 -24.72 2.69 -13.98
C ARG A 399 -23.61 2.67 -15.02
N GLU A 400 -23.95 2.57 -16.30
CA GLU A 400 -22.94 2.56 -17.34
C GLU A 400 -22.21 3.89 -17.48
N ALA A 401 -22.90 5.01 -17.38
CA ALA A 401 -22.30 6.33 -17.38
C ALA A 401 -21.30 6.50 -16.22
N VAL A 402 -21.55 5.90 -15.05
CA VAL A 402 -20.61 5.88 -13.91
C VAL A 402 -19.39 4.99 -14.19
N LEU A 403 -19.58 3.81 -14.78
CA LEU A 403 -18.46 2.94 -15.17
C LEU A 403 -17.58 3.60 -16.25
N ASP A 404 -18.21 4.28 -17.22
CA ASP A 404 -17.52 5.06 -18.26
C ASP A 404 -16.77 6.25 -17.66
N TYR A 405 -17.32 6.91 -16.63
CA TYR A 405 -16.63 8.00 -15.92
C TYR A 405 -15.33 7.49 -15.29
N PHE A 406 -15.36 6.39 -14.54
CA PHE A 406 -14.15 5.80 -13.92
C PHE A 406 -13.15 5.32 -14.98
N SER A 407 -13.63 4.64 -16.02
CA SER A 407 -12.79 4.18 -17.14
C SER A 407 -12.12 5.35 -17.85
N ARG A 408 -12.84 6.46 -18.08
CA ARG A 408 -12.30 7.68 -18.68
C ARG A 408 -11.21 8.29 -17.82
N VAL A 409 -11.44 8.43 -16.51
CA VAL A 409 -10.43 8.96 -15.58
C VAL A 409 -9.13 8.15 -15.66
N ILE A 410 -9.22 6.82 -15.64
CA ILE A 410 -8.07 5.92 -15.75
C ILE A 410 -7.34 6.14 -17.09
N SER A 411 -8.08 6.12 -18.21
CA SER A 411 -7.50 6.26 -19.55
C SER A 411 -6.76 7.58 -19.76
N LEU A 412 -7.25 8.68 -19.16
CA LEU A 412 -6.60 9.98 -19.25
C LEU A 412 -5.30 10.05 -18.44
N ASN A 413 -5.17 9.23 -17.39
CA ASN A 413 -4.15 9.37 -16.37
C ASN A 413 -3.01 8.34 -16.44
N ILE A 414 -2.87 7.61 -17.55
CA ILE A 414 -1.79 6.64 -17.76
C ILE A 414 -0.40 7.27 -17.54
N LYS A 415 -0.23 8.55 -17.90
CA LYS A 415 1.02 9.31 -17.70
C LYS A 415 1.47 9.43 -16.24
N ARG A 416 0.58 9.21 -15.26
CA ARG A 416 0.93 9.18 -13.84
C ARG A 416 1.90 8.05 -13.48
N ALA A 417 1.96 6.98 -14.28
CA ALA A 417 2.92 5.89 -14.10
C ALA A 417 4.34 6.20 -14.63
N GLY A 418 4.56 7.36 -15.27
CA GLY A 418 5.87 7.73 -15.78
C GLY A 418 6.91 8.00 -14.67
N MET A 419 8.19 7.72 -14.94
CA MET A 419 9.29 7.94 -13.99
C MET A 419 9.44 9.40 -13.56
N GLN A 420 9.13 10.34 -14.46
CA GLN A 420 9.04 11.76 -14.17
C GLN A 420 7.69 12.26 -14.69
N VAL A 421 6.80 12.60 -13.76
CA VAL A 421 5.47 13.09 -14.07
C VAL A 421 5.47 14.62 -13.98
N ASP A 422 4.99 15.27 -15.03
CA ASP A 422 4.63 16.69 -14.96
C ASP A 422 3.23 16.83 -14.34
N PRO A 423 3.09 17.42 -13.13
CA PRO A 423 1.80 17.57 -12.45
C PRO A 423 0.76 18.35 -13.26
N SER A 424 1.19 19.18 -14.23
CA SER A 424 0.28 19.95 -15.08
C SER A 424 -0.40 19.12 -16.19
N THR A 425 0.05 17.88 -16.39
CA THR A 425 -0.42 17.00 -17.47
C THR A 425 -1.31 15.85 -16.99
N VAL A 426 -1.53 15.75 -15.68
CA VAL A 426 -2.27 14.66 -15.02
C VAL A 426 -3.28 15.20 -14.02
N ALA A 427 -4.23 14.37 -13.60
CA ALA A 427 -5.14 14.70 -12.51
C ALA A 427 -4.40 14.74 -11.16
N SER A 428 -4.98 15.43 -10.20
CA SER A 428 -4.42 15.60 -8.85
C SER A 428 -4.40 14.31 -8.02
N ASP A 429 -3.53 14.28 -7.01
CA ASP A 429 -3.49 13.18 -6.05
C ASP A 429 -4.79 13.10 -5.24
N SER A 430 -5.36 14.27 -4.89
CA SER A 430 -6.60 14.35 -4.11
C SER A 430 -7.80 13.75 -4.86
N PHE A 431 -7.91 14.05 -6.16
CA PHE A 431 -8.97 13.51 -7.02
C PHE A 431 -8.86 11.99 -7.17
N MET A 432 -7.65 11.48 -7.46
CA MET A 432 -7.42 10.05 -7.63
C MET A 432 -7.67 9.27 -6.34
N LEU A 433 -7.26 9.80 -5.18
CA LEU A 433 -7.48 9.16 -3.88
C LEU A 433 -8.97 9.02 -3.54
N ASN A 434 -9.77 10.06 -3.82
CA ASN A 434 -11.20 10.02 -3.53
C ASN A 434 -11.95 9.01 -4.42
N LEU A 435 -11.60 8.94 -5.71
CA LEU A 435 -12.19 7.93 -6.60
C LEU A 435 -11.74 6.51 -6.23
N GLN A 436 -10.50 6.33 -5.80
CA GLN A 436 -10.03 5.08 -5.23
C GLN A 436 -10.87 4.68 -4.01
N SER A 437 -11.16 5.61 -3.09
CA SER A 437 -12.00 5.36 -1.92
C SER A 437 -13.42 4.90 -2.32
N VAL A 438 -14.01 5.51 -3.35
CA VAL A 438 -15.32 5.10 -3.88
C VAL A 438 -15.28 3.69 -4.48
N LEU A 439 -14.28 3.38 -5.31
CA LEU A 439 -14.12 2.06 -5.93
C LEU A 439 -13.88 0.95 -4.90
N LEU A 440 -13.03 1.20 -3.90
CA LEU A 440 -12.81 0.27 -2.79
C LEU A 440 -14.11 -0.05 -2.04
N ARG A 441 -14.97 0.94 -1.81
CA ARG A 441 -16.28 0.74 -1.17
C ARG A 441 -17.27 -0.01 -2.06
N PHE A 442 -17.20 0.15 -3.39
CA PHE A 442 -17.94 -0.73 -4.30
C PHE A 442 -17.40 -2.17 -4.31
N ALA A 443 -16.13 -2.36 -3.96
CA ALA A 443 -15.51 -3.68 -3.89
C ALA A 443 -15.83 -4.45 -2.61
N GLU A 444 -16.01 -3.76 -1.48
CA GLU A 444 -16.34 -4.36 -0.16
C GLU A 444 -17.40 -5.47 -0.20
N PRO A 445 -18.55 -5.34 -0.90
CA PRO A 445 -19.60 -6.34 -0.86
C PRO A 445 -19.22 -7.70 -1.45
N PHE A 446 -18.17 -7.78 -2.28
CA PHE A 446 -17.68 -9.03 -2.86
C PHE A 446 -16.35 -9.53 -2.27
N ILE A 447 -15.79 -8.78 -1.31
CA ILE A 447 -14.61 -9.18 -0.53
C ILE A 447 -15.10 -9.74 0.81
N ASP A 448 -15.74 -10.90 0.77
CA ASP A 448 -16.15 -11.61 1.99
C ASP A 448 -15.00 -12.47 2.52
N SER A 449 -14.96 -12.69 3.85
CA SER A 449 -13.90 -13.44 4.53
C SER A 449 -13.75 -14.90 4.05
N ASN A 450 -14.79 -15.45 3.41
CA ASN A 450 -14.80 -16.81 2.87
C ASN A 450 -14.59 -16.84 1.35
N TYR A 451 -14.35 -15.69 0.72
CA TYR A 451 -14.11 -15.55 -0.72
C TYR A 451 -15.20 -16.16 -1.61
N THR A 452 -16.45 -16.21 -1.12
CA THR A 452 -17.58 -16.88 -1.79
C THR A 452 -17.99 -16.25 -3.11
N LYS A 453 -17.61 -14.99 -3.35
CA LYS A 453 -17.94 -14.24 -4.58
C LYS A 453 -16.79 -14.14 -5.57
N MET A 454 -15.63 -14.73 -5.27
CA MET A 454 -14.44 -14.66 -6.14
C MET A 454 -14.70 -15.18 -7.55
N ASP A 455 -15.48 -16.26 -7.69
CA ASP A 455 -15.83 -16.87 -8.98
C ASP A 455 -16.74 -15.98 -9.85
N ARG A 456 -17.25 -14.85 -9.33
CA ARG A 456 -18.02 -13.87 -10.11
C ARG A 456 -17.14 -12.92 -10.91
N ILE A 457 -15.82 -12.93 -10.65
CA ILE A 457 -14.85 -12.11 -11.37
C ILE A 457 -14.46 -12.86 -12.63
N ASP A 458 -14.75 -12.25 -13.78
CA ASP A 458 -14.46 -12.84 -15.08
C ASP A 458 -12.95 -12.76 -15.39
N PRO A 459 -12.22 -13.89 -15.45
CA PRO A 459 -10.79 -13.89 -15.78
C PRO A 459 -10.51 -13.46 -17.24
N LEU A 460 -11.52 -13.46 -18.11
CA LEU A 460 -11.41 -13.02 -19.50
C LEU A 460 -11.78 -11.55 -19.70
N PHE A 461 -11.93 -10.76 -18.62
CA PHE A 461 -12.35 -9.36 -18.68
C PHE A 461 -11.58 -8.54 -19.71
N TYR A 462 -10.24 -8.63 -19.73
CA TYR A 462 -9.40 -7.89 -20.67
C TYR A 462 -9.57 -8.33 -22.14
N ALA A 463 -10.07 -9.54 -22.40
CA ALA A 463 -10.40 -9.99 -23.75
C ALA A 463 -11.81 -9.58 -24.20
N GLN A 464 -12.74 -9.36 -23.26
CA GLN A 464 -14.14 -9.00 -23.56
C GLN A 464 -14.43 -7.50 -23.43
N SER A 465 -13.63 -6.75 -22.67
CA SER A 465 -13.86 -5.34 -22.36
C SER A 465 -12.77 -4.43 -22.90
N SER A 466 -13.17 -3.27 -23.43
CA SER A 466 -12.25 -2.20 -23.85
C SER A 466 -12.15 -1.06 -22.83
N ARG A 467 -12.66 -1.22 -21.60
CA ARG A 467 -12.66 -0.16 -20.58
C ARG A 467 -11.27 0.20 -20.07
N ILE A 468 -10.34 -0.74 -20.14
CA ILE A 468 -8.96 -0.57 -19.69
C ILE A 468 -8.09 -1.00 -20.87
N ASP A 469 -7.34 -0.06 -21.42
CA ASP A 469 -6.41 -0.35 -22.50
C ASP A 469 -5.08 -0.84 -21.91
N LEU A 470 -4.58 -1.96 -22.40
CA LEU A 470 -3.34 -2.58 -21.96
C LEU A 470 -2.26 -2.60 -23.06
N LYS A 471 -2.45 -1.90 -24.19
CA LYS A 471 -1.52 -1.99 -25.34
C LYS A 471 -0.08 -1.64 -24.99
N GLU A 472 0.12 -0.58 -24.23
CA GLU A 472 1.45 -0.11 -23.79
C GLU A 472 1.90 -0.75 -22.47
N GLU A 473 1.07 -1.62 -21.88
CA GLU A 473 1.34 -2.23 -20.58
C GLU A 473 2.20 -3.49 -20.72
N THR A 474 3.27 -3.55 -19.93
CA THR A 474 4.14 -4.73 -19.86
C THR A 474 3.36 -5.88 -19.22
N ARG A 475 3.54 -7.10 -19.74
CA ARG A 475 2.84 -8.30 -19.24
C ARG A 475 3.72 -9.10 -18.31
N ILE A 476 3.13 -9.80 -17.34
CA ILE A 476 3.88 -10.58 -16.34
C ILE A 476 4.90 -11.52 -16.99
N LYS A 477 4.48 -12.24 -18.04
CA LYS A 477 5.33 -13.22 -18.73
C LYS A 477 4.88 -13.52 -20.17
N ALA A 478 4.43 -12.51 -20.90
CA ALA A 478 4.04 -12.63 -22.31
C ALA A 478 4.64 -11.49 -23.14
N THR A 479 4.91 -11.73 -24.42
CA THR A 479 5.16 -10.64 -25.38
C THR A 479 3.85 -9.96 -25.77
N SER A 480 3.92 -8.74 -26.32
CA SER A 480 2.73 -8.05 -26.84
C SER A 480 2.03 -8.86 -27.93
N GLU A 481 2.79 -9.59 -28.76
CA GLU A 481 2.25 -10.50 -29.79
C GLU A 481 1.50 -11.68 -29.16
N GLU A 482 2.09 -12.37 -28.18
CA GLU A 482 1.42 -13.48 -27.48
C GLU A 482 0.13 -13.01 -26.77
N ALA A 483 0.16 -11.82 -26.18
CA ALA A 483 -1.00 -11.23 -25.52
C ALA A 483 -2.11 -10.90 -26.51
N GLN A 484 -1.78 -10.30 -27.66
CA GLN A 484 -2.76 -10.01 -28.71
C GLN A 484 -3.38 -11.29 -29.28
N GLU A 485 -2.57 -12.30 -29.60
CA GLU A 485 -3.09 -13.58 -30.07
C GLU A 485 -4.03 -14.24 -29.06
N TRP A 486 -3.69 -14.16 -27.77
CA TRP A 486 -4.55 -14.70 -26.71
C TRP A 486 -5.85 -13.90 -26.61
N GLU A 487 -5.79 -12.58 -26.70
CA GLU A 487 -6.98 -11.72 -26.70
C GLU A 487 -7.91 -12.10 -27.86
N GLU A 488 -7.39 -12.18 -29.09
CA GLU A 488 -8.15 -12.53 -30.29
C GLU A 488 -8.80 -13.92 -30.20
N LYS A 489 -8.09 -14.91 -29.63
CA LYS A 489 -8.60 -16.28 -29.45
C LYS A 489 -9.72 -16.36 -28.40
N ASN A 490 -9.71 -15.49 -27.39
CA ASN A 490 -10.67 -15.53 -26.29
C ASN A 490 -11.80 -14.49 -26.43
N LYS A 491 -11.66 -13.53 -27.35
CA LYS A 491 -12.68 -12.53 -27.63
C LYS A 491 -13.91 -13.19 -28.24
N ASN A 492 -15.05 -13.00 -27.59
CA ASN A 492 -16.32 -13.50 -28.10
C ASN A 492 -17.25 -12.31 -28.38
N PRO A 493 -17.45 -11.94 -29.66
CA PRO A 493 -18.32 -10.81 -30.02
C PRO A 493 -19.77 -10.94 -29.53
N ASN A 494 -20.22 -12.16 -29.22
CA ASN A 494 -21.56 -12.46 -28.74
C ASN A 494 -21.62 -12.65 -27.22
N ALA A 495 -20.51 -12.49 -26.49
CA ALA A 495 -20.53 -12.57 -25.04
C ALA A 495 -21.33 -11.41 -24.42
N PRO A 496 -22.04 -11.64 -23.31
CA PRO A 496 -22.67 -10.54 -22.58
C PRO A 496 -21.59 -9.58 -22.05
N PRO A 497 -21.90 -8.28 -21.90
CA PRO A 497 -21.00 -7.33 -21.26
C PRO A 497 -20.58 -7.82 -19.87
N PRO A 498 -19.34 -7.52 -19.43
CA PRO A 498 -18.87 -7.94 -18.12
C PRO A 498 -19.80 -7.47 -17.01
N ASN A 499 -19.99 -8.32 -15.99
CA ASN A 499 -20.86 -7.98 -14.87
C ASN A 499 -20.28 -6.81 -14.03
N PHE A 500 -21.12 -6.17 -13.22
CA PHE A 500 -20.70 -5.02 -12.40
C PHE A 500 -19.54 -5.35 -11.44
N ILE A 501 -19.50 -6.56 -10.86
CA ILE A 501 -18.42 -6.98 -9.94
C ILE A 501 -17.08 -7.00 -10.67
N SER A 502 -17.03 -7.57 -11.88
CA SER A 502 -15.83 -7.63 -12.69
C SER A 502 -15.36 -6.23 -13.08
N ASN A 503 -16.28 -5.36 -13.55
CA ASN A 503 -15.93 -3.97 -13.85
C ASN A 503 -15.32 -3.26 -12.63
N ILE A 504 -15.96 -3.33 -11.46
CA ILE A 504 -15.43 -2.71 -10.25
C ILE A 504 -14.08 -3.30 -9.85
N PHE A 505 -13.91 -4.62 -9.91
CA PHE A 505 -12.65 -5.27 -9.57
C PHE A 505 -11.49 -4.75 -10.45
N TYR A 506 -11.63 -4.80 -11.77
CA TYR A 506 -10.56 -4.38 -12.68
C TYR A 506 -10.38 -2.85 -12.72
N LEU A 507 -11.43 -2.05 -12.57
CA LEU A 507 -11.31 -0.60 -12.43
C LEU A 507 -10.60 -0.21 -11.11
N THR A 508 -10.84 -0.95 -10.01
CA THR A 508 -10.16 -0.72 -8.73
C THR A 508 -8.67 -1.09 -8.82
N ILE A 509 -8.32 -2.14 -9.58
CA ILE A 509 -6.94 -2.48 -9.88
C ILE A 509 -6.26 -1.31 -10.63
N ALA A 510 -6.83 -0.86 -11.75
CA ALA A 510 -6.21 0.19 -12.55
C ALA A 510 -6.21 1.55 -11.83
N MET A 511 -7.24 1.88 -11.03
CA MET A 511 -7.25 3.07 -10.19
C MET A 511 -6.20 2.99 -9.07
N SER A 512 -5.95 1.81 -8.51
CA SER A 512 -4.85 1.62 -7.55
C SER A 512 -3.50 1.95 -8.21
N HIS A 513 -3.28 1.41 -9.41
CA HIS A 513 -2.05 1.58 -10.18
C HIS A 513 -1.75 3.05 -10.50
N TYR A 514 -2.65 3.74 -11.20
CA TYR A 514 -2.42 5.13 -11.63
C TYR A 514 -2.77 6.17 -10.55
N GLY A 515 -3.50 5.77 -9.51
CA GLY A 515 -3.96 6.65 -8.43
C GLY A 515 -3.11 6.55 -7.18
N ILE A 516 -3.58 5.76 -6.19
CA ILE A 516 -3.02 5.75 -4.82
C ILE A 516 -1.54 5.37 -4.78
N LEU A 517 -1.08 4.43 -5.62
CA LEU A 517 0.32 4.01 -5.64
C LEU A 517 1.23 5.12 -6.13
N LYS A 518 0.80 5.91 -7.13
CA LYS A 518 1.56 7.09 -7.58
C LYS A 518 1.53 8.22 -6.55
N THR A 519 0.47 8.33 -5.77
CA THR A 519 0.44 9.23 -4.60
C THR A 519 1.39 8.75 -3.48
N ILE A 520 1.54 7.44 -3.27
CA ILE A 520 2.55 6.86 -2.37
C ILE A 520 3.96 7.14 -2.88
N ASP A 521 4.20 7.07 -4.20
CA ASP A 521 5.48 7.46 -4.80
C ASP A 521 5.81 8.94 -4.54
N SER A 522 4.84 9.84 -4.71
CA SER A 522 4.97 11.26 -4.33
C SER A 522 5.36 11.41 -2.85
N TYR A 523 4.69 10.70 -1.94
CA TYR A 523 5.02 10.70 -0.51
C TYR A 523 6.44 10.20 -0.22
N ASN A 524 6.84 9.08 -0.83
CA ASN A 524 8.18 8.51 -0.66
C ASN A 524 9.27 9.45 -1.19
N ASN A 525 9.01 10.14 -2.31
CA ASN A 525 9.94 11.13 -2.87
C ASN A 525 10.07 12.37 -1.98
N LEU A 526 8.98 12.83 -1.36
CA LEU A 526 9.06 13.87 -0.33
C LEU A 526 9.94 13.42 0.84
N GLY A 527 9.83 12.16 1.28
CA GLY A 527 10.69 11.56 2.30
C GLY A 527 12.18 11.60 1.93
N LYS A 528 12.52 11.18 0.70
CA LYS A 528 13.90 11.26 0.18
C LYS A 528 14.42 12.70 0.14
N HIS A 529 13.59 13.65 -0.31
CA HIS A 529 13.96 15.07 -0.35
C HIS A 529 14.23 15.64 1.05
N VAL A 530 13.43 15.25 2.06
CA VAL A 530 13.68 15.63 3.45
C VAL A 530 15.06 15.13 3.90
N GLU A 531 15.39 13.86 3.63
CA GLU A 531 16.69 13.31 3.99
C GLU A 531 17.85 14.02 3.26
N ASP A 532 17.71 14.30 1.96
CA ASP A 532 18.76 14.94 1.18
C ASP A 532 18.99 16.41 1.61
N LEU A 533 17.91 17.15 1.89
CA LEU A 533 18.00 18.51 2.45
C LEU A 533 18.61 18.50 3.86
N GLN A 534 18.25 17.53 4.70
CA GLN A 534 18.85 17.37 6.03
C GLN A 534 20.35 17.08 5.93
N ARG A 535 20.76 16.15 5.05
CA ARG A 535 22.18 15.87 4.80
C ARG A 535 22.93 17.09 4.29
N HIS A 536 22.30 17.92 3.46
CA HIS A 536 22.90 19.17 2.99
C HIS A 536 23.09 20.18 4.14
N ILE A 537 22.10 20.32 5.03
CA ILE A 537 22.22 21.16 6.23
C ILE A 537 23.35 20.65 7.13
N ASP A 538 23.40 19.34 7.38
CA ASP A 538 24.44 18.73 8.22
C ASP A 538 25.83 18.93 7.61
N MET A 539 25.95 18.86 6.28
CA MET A 539 27.20 19.15 5.56
C MET A 539 27.63 20.61 5.71
N LEU A 540 26.71 21.58 5.55
CA LEU A 540 27.01 23.01 5.67
C LEU A 540 27.38 23.39 7.11
N ASN A 541 26.69 22.83 8.10
CA ASN A 541 26.97 23.08 9.52
C ASN A 541 28.25 22.38 10.00
N GLY A 542 28.59 21.23 9.42
CA GLY A 542 29.82 20.50 9.73
C GLY A 542 31.09 21.18 9.19
N ASP A 543 30.95 22.04 8.18
CA ASP A 543 32.05 22.84 7.64
C ASP A 543 32.26 24.10 8.48
N GLY A 544 33.29 24.12 9.35
CA GLY A 544 33.60 25.29 10.17
C GLY A 544 34.34 26.42 9.43
N THR A 545 34.77 26.21 8.19
CA THR A 545 35.70 27.10 7.47
C THR A 545 35.12 28.47 7.13
N TRP A 546 33.80 28.56 7.00
CA TRP A 546 33.11 29.82 6.69
C TRP A 546 32.81 30.67 7.92
N MET A 547 32.89 30.12 9.14
CA MET A 547 32.63 30.85 10.38
C MET A 547 33.74 31.89 10.64
N GLY A 548 33.38 33.18 10.73
CA GLY A 548 34.33 34.28 10.86
C GLY A 548 34.93 34.77 9.54
N SER A 549 34.54 34.18 8.40
CA SER A 549 34.96 34.64 7.06
C SER A 549 34.02 35.72 6.48
N PRO A 550 34.43 36.49 5.46
CA PRO A 550 33.53 37.38 4.72
C PRO A 550 32.34 36.66 4.06
N MET A 551 32.44 35.33 3.87
CA MET A 551 31.37 34.50 3.29
C MET A 551 30.32 34.07 4.32
N GLN A 552 30.52 34.31 5.63
CA GLN A 552 29.65 33.85 6.70
C GLN A 552 28.18 34.25 6.48
N GLY A 553 27.91 35.52 6.13
CA GLY A 553 26.55 35.98 5.89
C GLY A 553 25.87 35.26 4.71
N ARG A 554 26.63 34.92 3.66
CA ARG A 554 26.11 34.20 2.49
C ARG A 554 25.79 32.74 2.80
N VAL A 555 26.67 32.06 3.54
CA VAL A 555 26.46 30.66 3.93
C VAL A 555 25.31 30.56 4.93
N GLN A 556 25.22 31.48 5.90
CA GLN A 556 24.11 31.53 6.84
C GLN A 556 22.77 31.72 6.12
N ALA A 557 22.70 32.65 5.16
CA ALA A 557 21.50 32.86 4.35
C ALA A 557 21.12 31.61 3.52
N ALA A 558 22.13 30.86 3.01
CA ALA A 558 21.89 29.60 2.33
C ALA A 558 21.34 28.52 3.28
N ILE A 559 21.89 28.39 4.49
CA ILE A 559 21.38 27.47 5.52
C ILE A 559 19.93 27.81 5.87
N ASP A 560 19.62 29.09 6.08
CA ASP A 560 18.26 29.54 6.42
C ASP A 560 17.27 29.28 5.28
N HIS A 561 17.70 29.44 4.02
CA HIS A 561 16.91 29.08 2.85
C HIS A 561 16.64 27.57 2.78
N VAL A 562 17.66 26.73 2.96
CA VAL A 562 17.51 25.26 2.94
C VAL A 562 16.61 24.78 4.09
N LYS A 563 16.72 25.38 5.28
CA LYS A 563 15.82 25.10 6.42
C LYS A 563 14.37 25.48 6.11
N LYS A 564 14.15 26.61 5.45
CA LYS A 564 12.80 27.03 5.04
C LYS A 564 12.18 26.04 4.04
N GLU A 565 12.96 25.60 3.05
CA GLU A 565 12.52 24.57 2.10
C GLU A 565 12.30 23.22 2.78
N LEU A 566 13.17 22.80 3.70
CA LEU A 566 12.99 21.59 4.52
C LEU A 566 11.66 21.64 5.28
N GLY A 567 11.38 22.73 5.99
CA GLY A 567 10.12 22.92 6.70
C GLY A 567 8.92 22.85 5.76
N LYS A 568 8.98 23.46 4.58
CA LYS A 568 7.91 23.36 3.57
C LYS A 568 7.66 21.90 3.15
N ILE A 569 8.71 21.16 2.77
CA ILE A 569 8.58 19.76 2.32
C ILE A 569 8.10 18.87 3.47
N GLN A 570 8.52 19.12 4.70
CA GLN A 570 8.08 18.36 5.87
C GLN A 570 6.60 18.60 6.21
N SER A 571 6.12 19.84 6.13
CA SER A 571 4.69 20.15 6.26
C SER A 571 3.88 19.46 5.16
N HIS A 572 4.40 19.39 3.93
CA HIS A 572 3.76 18.64 2.85
C HIS A 572 3.68 17.16 3.18
N ARG A 573 4.79 16.56 3.65
CA ARG A 573 4.84 15.16 4.06
C ARG A 573 3.78 14.83 5.12
N PHE A 574 3.63 15.66 6.16
CA PHE A 574 2.58 15.44 7.18
C PHE A 574 1.17 15.45 6.61
N ALA A 575 0.87 16.34 5.65
CA ALA A 575 -0.42 16.36 4.99
C ALA A 575 -0.66 15.10 4.12
N TYR A 576 0.38 14.56 3.49
CA TYR A 576 0.30 13.27 2.80
C TYR A 576 0.05 12.10 3.77
N GLU A 577 0.67 12.10 4.95
CA GLU A 577 0.42 11.11 6.01
C GLU A 577 -1.02 11.17 6.53
N ALA A 578 -1.61 12.36 6.61
CA ALA A 578 -3.01 12.51 6.98
C ALA A 578 -3.95 11.79 5.98
N GLY A 579 -3.71 11.95 4.68
CA GLY A 579 -4.54 11.36 3.61
C GLY A 579 -4.29 9.87 3.35
N LEU A 580 -3.02 9.46 3.20
CA LEU A 580 -2.66 8.08 2.82
C LEU A 580 -2.79 7.08 3.98
N MET A 581 -2.65 7.54 5.22
CA MET A 581 -2.72 6.70 6.43
C MET A 581 -4.05 6.91 7.18
N GLU A 582 -5.11 7.26 6.46
CA GLU A 582 -6.46 7.30 7.04
C GLU A 582 -6.89 5.86 7.40
N PRO A 583 -7.26 5.58 8.67
CA PRO A 583 -7.49 4.24 9.17
C PRO A 583 -8.44 3.33 8.35
N GLU A 584 -9.54 3.86 7.82
CA GLU A 584 -10.50 3.07 7.04
C GLU A 584 -10.03 2.83 5.61
N LEU A 585 -9.46 3.85 4.96
CA LEU A 585 -8.86 3.74 3.64
C LEU A 585 -7.75 2.68 3.63
N THR A 586 -6.83 2.75 4.60
CA THR A 586 -5.76 1.75 4.75
C THR A 586 -6.35 0.35 4.96
N PHE A 587 -7.35 0.21 5.82
CA PHE A 587 -7.99 -1.09 6.07
C PHE A 587 -8.66 -1.67 4.81
N ARG A 588 -9.43 -0.84 4.07
CA ARG A 588 -10.07 -1.26 2.80
C ARG A 588 -9.05 -1.62 1.74
N SER A 589 -7.97 -0.85 1.63
CA SER A 589 -6.91 -1.07 0.65
C SER A 589 -6.11 -2.33 0.95
N ILE A 590 -5.79 -2.61 2.23
CA ILE A 590 -5.21 -3.90 2.65
C ILE A 590 -6.18 -5.04 2.32
N GLY A 591 -7.48 -4.88 2.63
CA GLY A 591 -8.50 -5.88 2.32
C GLY A 591 -8.60 -6.20 0.83
N PHE A 592 -8.61 -5.17 -0.03
CA PHE A 592 -8.61 -5.33 -1.48
C PHE A 592 -7.31 -5.97 -1.98
N THR A 593 -6.16 -5.54 -1.47
CA THR A 593 -4.84 -6.09 -1.85
C THR A 593 -4.72 -7.56 -1.49
N ASN A 594 -5.21 -7.97 -0.31
CA ASN A 594 -5.25 -9.37 0.11
C ASN A 594 -6.23 -10.20 -0.73
N PHE A 595 -7.36 -9.61 -1.12
CA PHE A 595 -8.30 -10.27 -2.01
C PHE A 595 -7.70 -10.46 -3.41
N LEU A 596 -7.04 -9.43 -3.94
CA LEU A 596 -6.34 -9.48 -5.22
C LEU A 596 -5.19 -10.49 -5.21
N SER A 597 -4.39 -10.54 -4.13
CA SER A 597 -3.31 -11.52 -3.98
C SER A 597 -3.85 -12.95 -3.93
N THR A 598 -4.95 -13.18 -3.22
CA THR A 598 -5.65 -14.46 -3.16
C THR A 598 -6.21 -14.85 -4.54
N TRP A 599 -6.88 -13.92 -5.23
CA TRP A 599 -7.40 -14.14 -6.58
C TRP A 599 -6.28 -14.51 -7.55
N LEU A 600 -5.15 -13.80 -7.49
CA LEU A 600 -3.99 -14.04 -8.34
C LEU A 600 -3.39 -15.43 -8.11
N ILE A 601 -3.27 -15.87 -6.85
CA ILE A 601 -2.82 -17.23 -6.51
C ILE A 601 -3.81 -18.27 -7.02
N ARG A 602 -5.11 -18.00 -6.96
CA ARG A 602 -6.14 -18.90 -7.49
C ARG A 602 -6.04 -19.08 -9.01
N GLN A 603 -5.66 -18.04 -9.76
CA GLN A 603 -5.43 -18.12 -11.21
C GLN A 603 -4.23 -19.02 -11.61
N VAL A 604 -3.31 -19.27 -10.68
CA VAL A 604 -2.14 -20.14 -10.92
C VAL A 604 -2.21 -21.47 -10.16
N ASP A 605 -3.21 -21.64 -9.29
CA ASP A 605 -3.52 -22.92 -8.65
C ASP A 605 -4.13 -23.88 -9.69
N PRO A 606 -3.49 -25.01 -10.02
CA PRO A 606 -4.03 -25.97 -10.98
C PRO A 606 -5.40 -26.52 -10.61
N LYS A 607 -5.81 -26.43 -9.34
CA LYS A 607 -7.13 -26.85 -8.86
C LYS A 607 -8.14 -25.70 -8.82
N GLU A 608 -7.69 -24.46 -8.93
CA GLU A 608 -8.51 -23.24 -8.79
C GLU A 608 -9.33 -23.22 -7.49
N THR A 609 -8.77 -23.75 -6.40
CA THR A 609 -9.46 -23.91 -5.10
C THR A 609 -8.92 -23.01 -3.99
N HIS A 610 -7.75 -22.39 -4.18
CA HIS A 610 -7.20 -21.42 -3.23
C HIS A 610 -8.23 -20.32 -2.90
N PRO A 611 -8.43 -19.93 -1.62
CA PRO A 611 -7.65 -20.29 -0.43
C PRO A 611 -8.09 -21.53 0.34
N ASN A 612 -9.18 -22.20 -0.06
CA ASN A 612 -9.78 -23.28 0.71
C ASN A 612 -10.07 -24.53 -0.17
N PRO A 613 -9.17 -25.53 -0.20
CA PRO A 613 -7.88 -25.61 0.50
C PRO A 613 -6.80 -24.67 -0.05
N PRO A 614 -5.72 -24.39 0.72
CA PRO A 614 -4.63 -23.53 0.25
C PRO A 614 -3.86 -24.18 -0.89
N VAL A 615 -3.21 -23.34 -1.70
CA VAL A 615 -2.43 -23.77 -2.88
C VAL A 615 -1.28 -24.68 -2.45
N GLN A 616 -0.98 -25.68 -3.28
CA GLN A 616 0.16 -26.57 -3.04
C GLN A 616 1.42 -25.98 -3.69
N LEU A 617 2.49 -25.88 -2.90
CA LEU A 617 3.79 -25.38 -3.36
C LEU A 617 4.81 -26.53 -3.51
N PRO A 618 5.74 -26.46 -4.49
CA PRO A 618 5.86 -25.43 -5.52
C PRO A 618 4.74 -25.48 -6.56
N LEU A 619 4.48 -24.38 -7.26
CA LEU A 619 3.53 -24.33 -8.38
C LEU A 619 4.02 -25.15 -9.58
N SER A 620 3.16 -25.33 -10.59
CA SER A 620 3.55 -25.96 -11.86
C SER A 620 4.61 -25.12 -12.59
N LYS A 621 5.53 -25.78 -13.30
CA LYS A 621 6.47 -25.09 -14.23
C LYS A 621 5.77 -24.59 -15.50
N ASP A 622 4.65 -25.20 -15.87
CA ASP A 622 3.79 -24.71 -16.93
C ASP A 622 2.94 -23.56 -16.41
N VAL A 623 3.17 -22.36 -16.94
CA VAL A 623 2.52 -21.12 -16.48
C VAL A 623 1.31 -20.84 -17.37
N PRO A 624 0.08 -20.80 -16.84
CA PRO A 624 -1.13 -20.58 -17.63
C PRO A 624 -1.06 -19.28 -18.44
N MET A 625 -1.45 -19.33 -19.72
CA MET A 625 -1.40 -18.15 -20.59
C MET A 625 -2.26 -17.00 -20.05
N ALA A 626 -3.42 -17.30 -19.48
CA ALA A 626 -4.30 -16.31 -18.85
C ALA A 626 -3.60 -15.50 -17.74
N PHE A 627 -2.64 -16.09 -17.01
CA PHE A 627 -1.81 -15.38 -16.05
C PHE A 627 -0.68 -14.60 -16.73
N ARG A 628 -0.01 -15.21 -17.73
CA ARG A 628 1.13 -14.60 -18.44
C ARG A 628 0.79 -13.25 -19.09
N VAL A 629 -0.44 -13.13 -19.61
CA VAL A 629 -0.94 -11.95 -20.34
C VAL A 629 -1.50 -10.84 -19.44
N LEU A 630 -1.64 -11.10 -18.14
CA LEU A 630 -2.03 -10.05 -17.19
C LEU A 630 -0.98 -8.92 -17.20
N PRO A 631 -1.40 -7.67 -16.98
CA PRO A 631 -0.45 -6.57 -16.83
C PRO A 631 0.47 -6.82 -15.63
N GLU A 632 1.75 -6.56 -15.80
CA GLU A 632 2.80 -6.77 -14.79
C GLU A 632 2.50 -5.98 -13.51
N TYR A 633 1.93 -4.79 -13.66
CA TYR A 633 1.62 -3.93 -12.54
C TYR A 633 0.66 -4.57 -11.53
N ILE A 634 -0.14 -5.58 -11.88
CA ILE A 634 -0.99 -6.27 -10.88
C ILE A 634 -0.14 -6.88 -9.76
N VAL A 635 1.01 -7.46 -10.11
CA VAL A 635 1.92 -8.06 -9.12
C VAL A 635 2.74 -6.98 -8.43
N GLU A 636 3.21 -5.99 -9.19
CA GLU A 636 3.92 -4.83 -8.66
C GLU A 636 3.10 -4.09 -7.61
N ASP A 637 1.86 -3.73 -7.94
CA ASP A 637 0.95 -2.97 -7.08
C ASP A 637 0.66 -3.68 -5.76
N ILE A 638 0.48 -5.02 -5.79
CA ILE A 638 0.34 -5.81 -4.56
C ILE A 638 1.59 -5.66 -3.69
N VAL A 639 2.77 -5.85 -4.28
CA VAL A 639 4.04 -5.80 -3.56
C VAL A 639 4.30 -4.40 -3.02
N ASP A 640 4.04 -3.36 -3.82
CA ASP A 640 4.28 -1.96 -3.51
C ASP A 640 3.37 -1.48 -2.38
N TYR A 641 2.08 -1.82 -2.46
CA TYR A 641 1.14 -1.46 -1.42
C TYR A 641 1.42 -2.22 -0.12
N LEU A 642 1.76 -3.51 -0.19
CA LEU A 642 2.15 -4.28 0.99
C LEU A 642 3.44 -3.72 1.61
N TYR A 643 4.45 -3.38 0.81
CA TYR A 643 5.69 -2.76 1.28
C TYR A 643 5.42 -1.46 2.04
N PHE A 644 4.58 -0.58 1.49
CA PHE A 644 4.16 0.64 2.16
C PHE A 644 3.39 0.35 3.45
N SER A 645 2.43 -0.58 3.41
CA SER A 645 1.52 -0.86 4.53
C SER A 645 2.22 -1.51 5.73
N VAL A 646 3.18 -2.42 5.50
CA VAL A 646 3.93 -3.07 6.60
C VAL A 646 4.84 -2.09 7.34
N GLN A 647 5.24 -0.99 6.70
CA GLN A 647 6.06 0.06 7.32
C GLN A 647 5.23 1.11 8.05
N THR A 648 4.08 1.48 7.49
CA THR A 648 3.32 2.66 7.92
C THR A 648 2.11 2.32 8.79
N SER A 649 1.54 1.13 8.65
CA SER A 649 0.35 0.70 9.41
C SER A 649 0.39 -0.80 9.76
N PRO A 650 1.50 -1.30 10.36
CA PRO A 650 1.67 -2.72 10.66
C PRO A 650 0.56 -3.27 11.59
N GLU A 651 -0.01 -2.45 12.47
CA GLU A 651 -1.07 -2.84 13.40
C GLU A 651 -2.37 -3.25 12.69
N LYS A 652 -2.59 -2.83 11.44
CA LYS A 652 -3.78 -3.19 10.65
C LYS A 652 -3.80 -4.66 10.26
N PHE A 653 -2.63 -5.30 10.20
CA PHE A 653 -2.50 -6.72 9.91
C PHE A 653 -2.87 -7.61 11.10
N GLU A 654 -3.03 -7.08 12.32
CA GLU A 654 -3.45 -7.90 13.49
C GLU A 654 -4.84 -8.50 13.34
N LEU A 655 -5.74 -7.80 12.63
CA LEU A 655 -7.13 -8.23 12.46
C LEU A 655 -7.29 -9.24 11.31
N ALA A 656 -6.61 -9.01 10.19
CA ALA A 656 -6.67 -9.84 8.98
C ALA A 656 -5.46 -9.54 8.07
N GLY A 657 -5.08 -10.48 7.21
CA GLY A 657 -4.09 -10.25 6.15
C GLY A 657 -2.71 -10.88 6.35
N LYS A 658 -2.36 -11.34 7.57
CA LYS A 658 -1.02 -11.93 7.81
C LYS A 658 -0.82 -13.24 7.04
N VAL A 659 -1.86 -14.07 6.97
CA VAL A 659 -1.81 -15.37 6.29
C VAL A 659 -1.73 -15.15 4.78
N GLU A 660 -2.51 -14.23 4.25
CA GLU A 660 -2.54 -13.83 2.85
C GLU A 660 -1.19 -13.25 2.41
N LEU A 661 -0.63 -12.32 3.21
CA LEU A 661 0.70 -11.75 3.00
C LEU A 661 1.79 -12.83 2.94
N MET A 662 1.86 -13.71 3.95
CA MET A 662 2.82 -14.80 3.98
C MET A 662 2.61 -15.77 2.80
N THR A 663 1.36 -16.12 2.49
CA THR A 663 1.04 -17.07 1.41
C THR A 663 1.45 -16.52 0.06
N PHE A 664 1.19 -15.23 -0.20
CA PHE A 664 1.63 -14.55 -1.41
C PHE A 664 3.15 -14.55 -1.54
N ILE A 665 3.87 -14.10 -0.50
CA ILE A 665 5.34 -14.07 -0.47
C ILE A 665 5.90 -15.47 -0.75
N LEU A 666 5.46 -16.49 -0.01
CA LEU A 666 5.99 -17.85 -0.15
C LEU A 666 5.64 -18.47 -1.49
N THR A 667 4.45 -18.20 -2.04
CA THR A 667 4.05 -18.72 -3.35
C THR A 667 5.01 -18.27 -4.44
N PHE A 668 5.26 -16.96 -4.52
CA PHE A 668 6.06 -16.37 -5.58
C PHE A 668 7.59 -16.42 -5.32
N LEU A 669 8.05 -16.53 -4.07
CA LEU A 669 9.46 -16.85 -3.77
C LEU A 669 9.81 -18.34 -3.94
N THR A 670 8.84 -19.25 -3.75
CA THR A 670 9.06 -20.68 -4.04
C THR A 670 8.96 -20.97 -5.54
N SER A 671 8.16 -20.18 -6.26
CA SER A 671 7.86 -20.38 -7.69
C SER A 671 8.26 -19.17 -8.53
N THR A 672 9.51 -18.72 -8.38
CA THR A 672 10.00 -17.46 -8.98
C THR A 672 9.91 -17.41 -10.51
N TRP A 673 9.81 -18.55 -11.19
CA TRP A 673 9.63 -18.62 -12.64
C TRP A 673 8.29 -18.03 -13.13
N TYR A 674 7.33 -17.76 -12.26
CA TYR A 674 6.09 -17.07 -12.64
C TYR A 674 6.32 -15.57 -12.91
N ILE A 675 7.35 -14.97 -12.33
CA ILE A 675 7.65 -13.54 -12.47
C ILE A 675 8.93 -13.41 -13.31
N LYS A 676 8.92 -12.61 -14.37
CA LYS A 676 10.11 -12.36 -15.20
C LYS A 676 11.03 -11.32 -14.56
N ASN A 677 10.47 -10.23 -14.05
CA ASN A 677 11.19 -9.08 -13.54
C ASN A 677 11.97 -9.41 -12.24
N PRO A 678 13.31 -9.31 -12.24
CA PRO A 678 14.12 -9.62 -11.06
C PRO A 678 13.98 -8.58 -9.94
N PHE A 679 13.71 -7.32 -10.27
CA PHE A 679 13.51 -6.26 -9.27
C PHE A 679 12.25 -6.52 -8.47
N LEU A 680 11.18 -6.96 -9.13
CA LEU A 680 9.93 -7.31 -8.46
C LEU A 680 10.11 -8.49 -7.49
N LYS A 681 10.88 -9.52 -7.88
CA LYS A 681 11.24 -10.63 -6.97
C LYS A 681 12.03 -10.14 -5.76
N SER A 682 13.00 -9.25 -5.96
CA SER A 682 13.75 -8.64 -4.87
C SER A 682 12.83 -7.86 -3.93
N LYS A 683 11.86 -7.13 -4.48
CA LYS A 683 10.91 -6.36 -3.68
C LYS A 683 9.99 -7.25 -2.84
N ILE A 684 9.61 -8.44 -3.32
CA ILE A 684 8.90 -9.45 -2.50
C ILE A 684 9.75 -9.88 -1.29
N ASN A 685 11.05 -10.10 -1.50
CA ASN A 685 12.00 -10.37 -0.41
C ASN A 685 12.12 -9.17 0.56
N ASP A 686 12.07 -7.94 0.05
CA ASP A 686 12.08 -6.73 0.89
C ASP A 686 10.81 -6.63 1.74
N VAL A 687 9.63 -6.95 1.20
CA VAL A 687 8.38 -7.01 1.97
C VAL A 687 8.49 -8.04 3.10
N LEU A 688 9.02 -9.23 2.83
CA LEU A 688 9.26 -10.26 3.86
C LEU A 688 10.20 -9.75 4.95
N PHE A 689 11.29 -9.09 4.55
CA PHE A 689 12.24 -8.50 5.49
C PHE A 689 11.61 -7.39 6.33
N MET A 690 10.84 -6.47 5.75
CA MET A 690 10.15 -5.42 6.52
C MET A 690 9.11 -6.02 7.47
N SER A 691 8.50 -7.14 7.10
CA SER A 691 7.47 -7.81 7.91
C SER A 691 7.99 -8.48 9.19
N ILE A 692 9.31 -8.64 9.35
CA ILE A 692 9.93 -9.15 10.59
C ILE A 692 10.42 -8.05 11.53
N TRP A 693 10.31 -6.76 11.13
CA TRP A 693 10.70 -5.64 11.98
C TRP A 693 9.65 -5.38 13.06
N GLY A 694 10.11 -5.27 14.30
CA GLY A 694 9.23 -5.01 15.43
C GLY A 694 8.59 -3.62 15.39
N TYR A 695 7.35 -3.52 15.86
CA TYR A 695 6.59 -2.27 15.98
C TYR A 695 5.83 -2.24 17.31
N GLY A 696 5.76 -1.07 17.94
CA GLY A 696 5.08 -0.90 19.22
C GLY A 696 5.56 -1.90 20.28
N ARG A 697 4.69 -2.83 20.69
CA ARG A 697 5.01 -3.91 21.64
C ARG A 697 5.40 -5.23 20.96
N GLU A 698 5.13 -5.38 19.67
CA GLU A 698 5.42 -6.59 18.90
C GLU A 698 6.87 -6.59 18.44
N ARG A 699 7.72 -7.35 19.14
CA ARG A 699 9.17 -7.40 18.85
C ARG A 699 9.53 -8.22 17.60
N ASN A 700 8.66 -9.14 17.19
CA ASN A 700 8.91 -10.07 16.10
C ASN A 700 8.25 -9.63 14.77
N GLY A 701 7.76 -8.38 14.71
CA GLY A 701 7.05 -7.85 13.56
C GLY A 701 5.74 -8.57 13.25
N ILE A 702 5.22 -8.33 12.05
CA ILE A 702 3.92 -8.83 11.58
C ILE A 702 3.97 -10.34 11.39
N LEU A 703 5.04 -10.84 10.76
CA LEU A 703 5.14 -12.23 10.33
C LEU A 703 6.01 -13.10 11.24
N GLY A 704 6.88 -12.56 12.10
CA GLY A 704 7.89 -13.37 12.80
C GLY A 704 7.31 -14.54 13.62
N ASN A 705 6.15 -14.36 14.28
CA ASN A 705 5.48 -15.45 14.99
C ASN A 705 4.83 -16.47 14.04
N ILE A 706 4.24 -16.01 12.95
CA ILE A 706 3.57 -16.85 11.94
C ILE A 706 4.57 -17.70 11.17
N LEU A 707 5.73 -17.13 10.82
CA LEU A 707 6.81 -17.87 10.16
C LEU A 707 7.29 -19.06 10.99
N ASN A 708 7.11 -19.02 12.32
CA ASN A 708 7.50 -20.09 13.24
C ASN A 708 6.38 -21.07 13.60
N THR A 709 5.15 -20.86 13.13
CA THR A 709 3.98 -21.66 13.54
C THR A 709 3.18 -22.20 12.36
N HIS A 710 3.15 -21.49 11.23
CA HIS A 710 2.32 -21.86 10.09
C HIS A 710 2.99 -22.95 9.23
N THR A 711 2.23 -23.99 8.89
CA THR A 711 2.72 -25.19 8.17
C THR A 711 3.40 -24.86 6.83
N MET A 712 2.82 -23.94 6.06
CA MET A 712 3.42 -23.48 4.80
C MET A 712 4.78 -22.81 5.01
N ALA A 713 4.93 -21.97 6.04
CA ALA A 713 6.19 -21.29 6.33
C ALA A 713 7.25 -22.29 6.79
N LEU A 714 6.91 -23.17 7.73
CA LEU A 714 7.81 -24.21 8.24
C LEU A 714 8.35 -25.11 7.12
N LYS A 715 7.54 -25.38 6.09
CA LYS A 715 7.92 -26.25 4.97
C LYS A 715 8.65 -25.54 3.84
N HIS A 716 8.25 -24.32 3.49
CA HIS A 716 8.66 -23.68 2.22
C HIS A 716 9.58 -22.45 2.40
N LEU A 717 9.66 -21.84 3.58
CA LEU A 717 10.46 -20.63 3.78
C LEU A 717 11.95 -20.88 3.51
N MET A 718 12.53 -21.91 4.13
CA MET A 718 13.96 -22.21 4.00
C MET A 718 14.36 -22.53 2.53
N PRO A 719 13.68 -23.45 1.82
CA PRO A 719 13.95 -23.69 0.40
C PRO A 719 13.78 -22.45 -0.48
N ALA A 720 12.74 -21.64 -0.23
CA ALA A 720 12.47 -20.43 -1.03
C ALA A 720 13.58 -19.39 -0.89
N LEU A 721 14.04 -19.13 0.34
CA LEU A 721 15.13 -18.19 0.60
C LEU A 721 16.45 -18.66 -0.01
N MET A 722 16.79 -19.95 0.11
CA MET A 722 17.99 -20.52 -0.51
C MET A 722 17.94 -20.44 -2.04
N HIS A 723 16.80 -20.80 -2.63
CA HIS A 723 16.61 -20.71 -4.07
C HIS A 723 16.78 -19.27 -4.56
N PHE A 724 16.14 -18.31 -3.89
CA PHE A 724 16.22 -16.90 -4.27
C PHE A 724 17.63 -16.32 -4.06
N TYR A 725 18.36 -16.77 -3.04
CA TYR A 725 19.77 -16.40 -2.81
C TYR A 725 20.68 -16.81 -4.00
N ILE A 726 20.41 -17.96 -4.61
CA ILE A 726 21.11 -18.42 -5.82
C ILE A 726 20.68 -17.58 -7.04
N GLU A 727 19.38 -17.39 -7.23
CA GLU A 727 18.82 -16.73 -8.40
C GLU A 727 19.28 -15.27 -8.55
N VAL A 728 19.39 -14.54 -7.44
CA VAL A 728 19.82 -13.13 -7.45
C VAL A 728 21.28 -12.92 -7.89
N GLU A 729 22.07 -13.99 -8.05
CA GLU A 729 23.43 -13.87 -8.59
C GLU A 729 23.43 -13.37 -10.04
N GLN A 730 22.42 -13.74 -10.85
CA GLN A 730 22.34 -13.41 -12.28
C GLN A 730 20.99 -12.79 -12.64
N THR A 731 20.84 -11.49 -12.37
CA THR A 731 19.61 -10.74 -12.71
C THR A 731 19.61 -10.12 -14.11
N GLY A 732 20.79 -9.99 -14.75
CA GLY A 732 20.97 -9.39 -16.08
C GLY A 732 20.91 -7.86 -16.11
N ALA A 733 20.82 -7.19 -14.95
CA ALA A 733 20.77 -5.74 -14.84
C ALA A 733 22.16 -5.10 -14.73
N SER A 734 22.31 -3.83 -15.12
CA SER A 734 23.56 -3.08 -14.95
C SER A 734 23.93 -2.85 -13.47
N SER A 735 22.94 -2.79 -12.57
CA SER A 735 23.10 -2.63 -11.12
C SER A 735 23.23 -3.95 -10.34
N GLN A 736 23.16 -5.09 -11.03
CA GLN A 736 23.09 -6.45 -10.45
C GLN A 736 24.11 -6.70 -9.33
N PHE A 737 25.31 -6.16 -9.46
CA PHE A 737 26.39 -6.37 -8.52
C PHE A 737 26.06 -5.92 -7.10
N TYR A 738 25.42 -4.75 -6.94
CA TYR A 738 25.08 -4.22 -5.62
C TYR A 738 23.74 -4.75 -5.11
N ASP A 739 22.79 -4.98 -6.02
CA ASP A 739 21.44 -5.43 -5.67
C ASP A 739 21.44 -6.82 -5.03
N LYS A 740 22.32 -7.73 -5.49
CA LYS A 740 22.44 -9.08 -4.91
C LYS A 740 22.80 -9.05 -3.42
N PHE A 741 23.70 -8.15 -3.02
CA PHE A 741 24.13 -8.04 -1.63
C PHE A 741 22.98 -7.56 -0.74
N ASN A 742 22.17 -6.61 -1.20
CA ASN A 742 20.99 -6.16 -0.45
C ASN A 742 19.96 -7.28 -0.25
N ALA A 743 19.64 -8.03 -1.30
CA ALA A 743 18.72 -9.16 -1.20
C ALA A 743 19.23 -10.24 -0.24
N ARG A 744 20.52 -10.61 -0.35
CA ARG A 744 21.19 -11.60 0.51
C ARG A 744 21.26 -11.17 1.96
N ARG A 745 21.53 -9.88 2.22
CA ARG A 745 21.46 -9.29 3.57
C ARG A 745 20.08 -9.49 4.17
N ASN A 746 19.02 -9.16 3.42
CA ASN A 746 17.64 -9.32 3.88
C ASN A 746 17.33 -10.79 4.20
N ILE A 747 17.74 -11.72 3.33
CA ILE A 747 17.62 -13.17 3.56
C ILE A 747 18.32 -13.58 4.87
N ALA A 748 19.56 -13.13 5.09
CA ALA A 748 20.32 -13.48 6.29
C ALA A 748 19.62 -13.05 7.59
N TYR A 749 19.00 -11.86 7.62
CA TYR A 749 18.21 -11.40 8.77
C TYR A 749 16.94 -12.24 8.99
N ILE A 750 16.26 -12.62 7.90
CA ILE A 750 15.08 -13.48 7.97
C ILE A 750 15.46 -14.85 8.55
N LEU A 751 16.51 -15.47 8.01
CA LEU A 751 17.03 -16.76 8.49
C LEU A 751 17.41 -16.69 9.97
N LYS A 752 18.09 -15.64 10.41
CA LYS A 752 18.42 -15.43 11.83
C LYS A 752 17.20 -15.37 12.73
N THR A 753 16.12 -14.75 12.27
CA THR A 753 14.87 -14.61 13.04
C THR A 753 14.17 -15.94 13.26
N VAL A 754 14.25 -16.85 12.28
CA VAL A 754 13.58 -18.16 12.34
C VAL A 754 14.50 -19.31 12.80
N TRP A 755 15.80 -19.07 12.91
CA TRP A 755 16.83 -20.10 13.12
C TRP A 755 16.63 -20.97 14.36
N ASN A 756 16.12 -20.38 15.45
CA ASN A 756 15.94 -21.09 16.71
C ASN A 756 14.85 -22.19 16.64
N ASN A 757 14.02 -22.18 15.61
CA ASN A 757 12.97 -23.18 15.43
C ASN A 757 13.51 -24.45 14.74
N PRO A 758 13.35 -25.63 15.36
CA PRO A 758 13.88 -26.88 14.82
C PRO A 758 13.25 -27.27 13.47
N ALA A 759 11.98 -26.92 13.20
CA ALA A 759 11.35 -27.27 11.93
C ALA A 759 12.00 -26.58 10.72
N HIS A 760 12.50 -25.34 10.90
CA HIS A 760 13.24 -24.65 9.84
C HIS A 760 14.61 -25.27 9.58
N ARG A 761 15.26 -25.82 10.62
CA ARG A 761 16.53 -26.53 10.48
C ARG A 761 16.34 -27.91 9.84
N GLU A 762 15.25 -28.61 10.17
CA GLU A 762 14.85 -29.82 9.46
C GLU A 762 14.58 -29.54 7.97
N ALA A 763 13.93 -28.43 7.63
CA ALA A 763 13.73 -28.02 6.24
C ALA A 763 15.06 -27.76 5.51
N LEU A 764 16.06 -27.19 6.20
CA LEU A 764 17.41 -27.03 5.68
C LEU A 764 18.07 -28.39 5.39
N ASP A 765 17.97 -29.35 6.32
CA ASP A 765 18.52 -30.70 6.14
C ASP A 765 17.87 -31.45 4.98
N VAL A 766 16.57 -31.26 4.76
CA VAL A 766 15.87 -31.81 3.59
C VAL A 766 16.40 -31.19 2.30
N GLU A 767 16.62 -29.88 2.26
CA GLU A 767 17.17 -29.20 1.08
C GLU A 767 18.64 -29.57 0.85
N ALA A 768 19.42 -29.81 1.90
CA ALA A 768 20.81 -30.25 1.83
C ALA A 768 20.99 -31.62 1.15
N LYS A 769 19.93 -32.45 1.10
CA LYS A 769 19.93 -33.69 0.30
C LYS A 769 19.98 -33.42 -1.21
N ASN A 770 19.57 -32.23 -1.66
CA ASN A 770 19.77 -31.77 -3.02
C ASN A 770 21.18 -31.17 -3.15
N VAL A 771 22.17 -32.05 -3.24
CA VAL A 771 23.59 -31.71 -3.14
C VAL A 771 23.96 -30.62 -4.15
N ASP A 772 23.54 -30.72 -5.42
CA ASP A 772 23.94 -29.76 -6.46
C ASP A 772 23.46 -28.32 -6.17
N LYS A 773 22.20 -28.16 -5.74
CA LYS A 773 21.66 -26.83 -5.37
C LYS A 773 22.34 -26.27 -4.13
N PHE A 774 22.53 -27.12 -3.11
CA PHE A 774 23.16 -26.70 -1.86
C PHE A 774 24.62 -26.30 -2.07
N VAL A 775 25.37 -27.08 -2.86
CA VAL A 775 26.75 -26.78 -3.27
C VAL A 775 26.81 -25.43 -3.97
N ARG A 776 25.87 -25.13 -4.89
CA ARG A 776 25.79 -23.81 -5.53
C ARG A 776 25.51 -22.68 -4.54
N PHE A 777 24.58 -22.88 -3.60
CA PHE A 777 24.30 -21.91 -2.54
C PHE A 777 25.55 -21.61 -1.69
N VAL A 778 26.25 -22.65 -1.23
CA VAL A 778 27.48 -22.51 -0.44
C VAL A 778 28.59 -21.84 -1.24
N ASN A 779 28.78 -22.20 -2.51
CA ASN A 779 29.77 -21.57 -3.38
C ASN A 779 29.57 -20.05 -3.46
N LEU A 780 28.32 -19.60 -3.62
CA LEU A 780 28.00 -18.17 -3.69
C LEU A 780 28.25 -17.48 -2.35
N MET A 781 27.94 -18.13 -1.22
CA MET A 781 28.31 -17.60 0.09
C MET A 781 29.83 -17.46 0.27
N ILE A 782 30.62 -18.45 -0.16
CA ILE A 782 32.10 -18.39 -0.07
C ILE A 782 32.63 -17.22 -0.91
N ASN A 783 32.12 -17.05 -2.13
CA ASN A 783 32.47 -15.95 -3.01
C ASN A 783 32.15 -14.59 -2.37
N ASP A 784 30.97 -14.45 -1.77
CA ASP A 784 30.54 -13.22 -1.10
C ASP A 784 31.41 -12.91 0.12
N VAL A 785 31.71 -13.89 0.97
CA VAL A 785 32.59 -13.69 2.14
C VAL A 785 33.99 -13.24 1.70
N THR A 786 34.54 -13.89 0.67
CA THR A 786 35.87 -13.57 0.14
C THR A 786 35.92 -12.13 -0.34
N TYR A 787 34.94 -11.72 -1.17
CA TYR A 787 34.89 -10.37 -1.71
C TYR A 787 34.61 -9.31 -0.65
N LEU A 788 33.57 -9.49 0.18
CA LEU A 788 33.13 -8.49 1.15
C LEU A 788 34.19 -8.23 2.23
N LEU A 789 34.91 -9.27 2.66
CA LEU A 789 35.96 -9.10 3.65
C LEU A 789 37.19 -8.39 3.06
N ASP A 790 37.60 -8.74 1.85
CA ASP A 790 38.75 -8.10 1.20
C ASP A 790 38.50 -6.61 0.93
N GLU A 791 37.33 -6.27 0.37
CA GLU A 791 36.94 -4.87 0.15
C GLU A 791 36.80 -4.10 1.47
N SER A 792 36.17 -4.71 2.49
CA SER A 792 36.01 -4.03 3.79
C SER A 792 37.36 -3.69 4.42
N LEU A 793 38.34 -4.59 4.38
CA LEU A 793 39.68 -4.35 4.93
C LEU A 793 40.46 -3.35 4.07
N SER A 794 40.38 -3.46 2.74
CA SER A 794 41.01 -2.52 1.80
C SER A 794 40.52 -1.09 2.02
N GLU A 795 39.21 -0.87 2.08
CA GLU A 795 38.63 0.45 2.31
C GLU A 795 38.98 0.99 3.70
N LEU A 796 38.94 0.15 4.74
CA LEU A 796 39.36 0.54 6.08
C LEU A 796 40.85 0.93 6.11
N THR A 797 41.73 0.24 5.39
CA THR A 797 43.14 0.62 5.26
C THR A 797 43.30 1.97 4.56
N GLN A 798 42.54 2.24 3.51
CA GLN A 798 42.56 3.54 2.84
C GLN A 798 42.05 4.66 3.76
N ILE A 799 40.97 4.42 4.51
CA ILE A 799 40.46 5.33 5.55
C ILE A 799 41.55 5.63 6.58
N HIS A 800 42.21 4.58 7.11
CA HIS A 800 43.30 4.73 8.05
C HIS A 800 44.43 5.61 7.49
N ASN A 801 44.85 5.36 6.25
CA ASN A 801 45.92 6.12 5.61
C ASN A 801 45.56 7.61 5.43
N ILE A 802 44.31 7.92 5.03
CA ILE A 802 43.83 9.30 4.96
C ILE A 802 43.79 9.93 6.35
N GLN A 803 43.31 9.20 7.37
CA GLN A 803 43.24 9.70 8.74
C GLN A 803 44.64 10.02 9.30
N VAL A 804 45.65 9.19 9.02
CA VAL A 804 47.05 9.42 9.41
C VAL A 804 47.64 10.60 8.65
N GLU A 805 47.35 10.75 7.35
CA GLU A 805 47.75 11.93 6.57
C GLU A 805 47.19 13.23 7.15
N MET A 806 45.92 13.20 7.59
CA MET A 806 45.26 14.34 8.24
C MET A 806 45.72 14.59 9.69
N GLU A 807 46.40 13.62 10.32
CA GLU A 807 46.94 13.77 11.68
C GLU A 807 48.18 14.67 11.73
N ASP A 808 49.02 14.64 10.69
CA ASP A 808 50.16 15.55 10.56
C ASP A 808 49.68 16.92 10.04
N LYS A 809 49.20 17.74 10.97
CA LYS A 809 48.69 19.08 10.67
C LYS A 809 49.66 19.96 9.89
N ALA A 810 50.97 19.82 10.12
CA ALA A 810 51.97 20.67 9.49
C ALA A 810 52.13 20.36 7.99
N THR A 811 52.19 19.08 7.61
CA THR A 811 52.21 18.68 6.20
C THR A 811 50.84 18.82 5.55
N TRP A 812 49.75 18.54 6.27
CA TRP A 812 48.39 18.69 5.76
C TRP A 812 48.05 20.14 5.39
N GLU A 813 48.37 21.10 6.26
CA GLU A 813 48.12 22.54 5.99
C GLU A 813 49.01 23.09 4.88
N ALA A 814 50.17 22.46 4.62
CA ALA A 814 51.06 22.80 3.51
C ALA A 814 50.54 22.32 2.14
N GLN A 815 49.59 21.38 2.10
CA GLN A 815 48.96 20.92 0.87
C GLN A 815 47.98 21.95 0.29
N THR A 816 47.76 21.89 -1.03
CA THR A 816 46.81 22.77 -1.70
C THR A 816 45.37 22.54 -1.20
N LEU A 817 44.55 23.60 -1.25
CA LEU A 817 43.15 23.51 -0.81
C LEU A 817 42.33 22.52 -1.65
N GLU A 818 42.64 22.39 -2.94
CA GLU A 818 41.98 21.42 -3.85
C GLU A 818 42.29 19.97 -3.47
N HIS A 819 43.56 19.67 -3.19
CA HIS A 819 43.98 18.33 -2.78
C HIS A 819 43.33 17.91 -1.46
N ARG A 820 43.30 18.82 -0.47
CA ARG A 820 42.61 18.56 0.81
C ARG A 820 41.12 18.27 0.62
N ARG A 821 40.42 19.04 -0.23
CA ARG A 821 39.00 18.80 -0.55
C ARG A 821 38.76 17.47 -1.23
N GLU A 822 39.62 17.08 -2.17
CA GLU A 822 39.54 15.79 -2.85
C GLU A 822 39.74 14.63 -1.88
N ARG A 823 40.75 14.71 -1.01
CA ARG A 823 41.05 13.69 0.01
C ARG A 823 39.95 13.58 1.05
N GLU A 824 39.40 14.70 1.54
CA GLU A 824 38.24 14.72 2.44
C GLU A 824 36.98 14.15 1.77
N GLY A 825 36.75 14.46 0.49
CA GLY A 825 35.65 13.89 -0.30
C GLY A 825 35.79 12.37 -0.46
N THR A 826 37.01 11.91 -0.74
CA THR A 826 37.36 10.48 -0.85
C THR A 826 37.13 9.77 0.49
N LEU A 827 37.56 10.36 1.61
CA LEU A 827 37.31 9.83 2.94
C LEU A 827 35.82 9.61 3.19
N ARG A 828 34.98 10.63 2.95
CA ARG A 828 33.52 10.51 3.14
C ARG A 828 32.90 9.39 2.30
N SER A 829 33.38 9.19 1.07
CA SER A 829 32.92 8.11 0.20
C SER A 829 33.31 6.73 0.76
N LEU A 830 34.58 6.55 1.13
CA LEU A 830 35.09 5.31 1.69
C LEU A 830 34.40 4.95 3.01
N GLU A 831 34.19 5.93 3.90
CA GLU A 831 33.52 5.72 5.19
C GLU A 831 32.09 5.17 5.01
N ARG A 832 31.39 5.59 3.96
CA ARG A 832 30.04 5.10 3.63
C ARG A 832 30.06 3.66 3.13
N HIS A 833 31.01 3.34 2.25
CA HIS A 833 31.12 2.00 1.66
C HIS A 833 31.59 0.96 2.68
N ALA A 834 32.59 1.31 3.50
CA ALA A 834 33.20 0.40 4.47
C ALA A 834 32.17 -0.12 5.48
N SER A 835 31.25 0.74 5.94
CA SER A 835 30.17 0.35 6.86
C SER A 835 29.20 -0.67 6.25
N SER A 836 28.93 -0.53 4.94
CA SER A 836 28.08 -1.46 4.20
C SER A 836 28.75 -2.83 4.08
N TYR A 837 29.94 -2.89 3.49
CA TYR A 837 30.66 -4.15 3.27
C TYR A 837 30.95 -4.90 4.57
N THR A 838 31.33 -4.18 5.63
CA THR A 838 31.55 -4.77 6.94
C THR A 838 30.30 -5.43 7.52
N THR A 839 29.15 -4.75 7.41
CA THR A 839 27.87 -5.29 7.90
C THR A 839 27.46 -6.55 7.13
N LEU A 840 27.60 -6.49 5.80
CA LEU A 840 27.29 -7.59 4.89
C LEU A 840 28.21 -8.80 5.10
N GLY A 841 29.52 -8.57 5.13
CA GLY A 841 30.53 -9.62 5.36
C GLY A 841 30.28 -10.34 6.68
N ARG A 842 30.04 -9.59 7.76
CA ARG A 842 29.67 -10.16 9.06
C ARG A 842 28.42 -11.02 8.99
N SER A 843 27.34 -10.55 8.36
CA SER A 843 26.10 -11.32 8.26
C SER A 843 26.26 -12.63 7.48
N THR A 844 27.12 -12.63 6.46
CA THR A 844 27.38 -13.82 5.63
C THR A 844 28.24 -14.83 6.38
N VAL A 845 29.25 -14.39 7.14
CA VAL A 845 30.05 -15.26 8.02
C VAL A 845 29.19 -15.84 9.16
N GLU A 846 28.30 -15.05 9.75
CA GLU A 846 27.37 -15.54 10.77
C GLU A 846 26.45 -16.64 10.19
N LEU A 847 25.99 -16.49 8.94
CA LEU A 847 25.21 -17.52 8.25
C LEU A 847 26.03 -18.79 8.00
N LEU A 848 27.27 -18.65 7.52
CA LEU A 848 28.19 -19.77 7.29
C LEU A 848 28.44 -20.55 8.59
N LYS A 849 28.65 -19.84 9.70
CA LYS A 849 28.82 -20.44 11.03
C LYS A 849 27.63 -21.29 11.45
N VAL A 850 26.40 -20.79 11.27
CA VAL A 850 25.23 -21.56 11.72
C VAL A 850 24.92 -22.73 10.77
N PHE A 851 25.16 -22.58 9.47
CA PHE A 851 24.96 -23.66 8.49
C PHE A 851 25.95 -24.81 8.68
N THR A 852 27.24 -24.50 8.92
CA THR A 852 28.28 -25.53 9.18
C THR A 852 28.07 -26.26 10.51
N ALA A 853 27.37 -25.65 11.46
CA ALA A 853 26.97 -26.31 12.70
C ALA A 853 25.84 -27.34 12.48
N GLU A 854 24.89 -27.04 11.57
CA GLU A 854 23.72 -27.89 11.34
C GLU A 854 24.00 -29.01 10.33
N THR A 855 24.61 -28.69 9.18
CA THR A 855 24.83 -29.67 8.09
C THR A 855 26.27 -29.59 7.58
N LYS A 856 26.99 -30.72 7.60
CA LYS A 856 28.43 -30.77 7.24
C LYS A 856 28.70 -31.34 5.85
N ALA A 857 27.95 -32.37 5.45
CA ALA A 857 28.23 -33.16 4.25
C ALA A 857 28.36 -32.33 2.96
N PRO A 858 27.50 -31.33 2.67
CA PRO A 858 27.64 -30.51 1.47
C PRO A 858 28.92 -29.65 1.43
N PHE A 859 29.43 -29.24 2.60
CA PHE A 859 30.69 -28.49 2.70
C PHE A 859 31.92 -29.38 2.44
N MET A 860 31.77 -30.70 2.53
CA MET A 860 32.83 -31.69 2.31
C MET A 860 32.91 -32.15 0.84
N MET A 861 32.08 -31.61 -0.05
CA MET A 861 32.14 -31.93 -1.47
C MET A 861 33.47 -31.46 -2.07
N PRO A 862 34.14 -32.25 -2.93
CA PRO A 862 35.45 -31.90 -3.49
C PRO A 862 35.49 -30.51 -4.15
N GLU A 863 34.44 -30.14 -4.88
CA GLU A 863 34.30 -28.84 -5.52
C GLU A 863 34.13 -27.64 -4.54
N ILE A 864 33.94 -27.88 -3.24
CA ILE A 864 33.69 -26.85 -2.20
C ILE A 864 34.78 -26.84 -1.13
N VAL A 865 35.17 -28.00 -0.62
CA VAL A 865 35.96 -28.13 0.61
C VAL A 865 37.31 -27.41 0.54
N ASP A 866 38.02 -27.54 -0.58
CA ASP A 866 39.30 -26.87 -0.81
C ASP A 866 39.16 -25.34 -0.88
N ARG A 867 38.08 -24.86 -1.51
CA ARG A 867 37.79 -23.42 -1.62
C ARG A 867 37.35 -22.84 -0.28
N LEU A 868 36.59 -23.60 0.49
CA LEU A 868 36.18 -23.22 1.83
C LEU A 868 37.40 -23.11 2.75
N ALA A 869 38.29 -24.10 2.75
CA ALA A 869 39.53 -24.08 3.51
C ALA A 869 40.39 -22.86 3.15
N ALA A 870 40.72 -22.68 1.87
CA ALA A 870 41.50 -21.54 1.40
C ALA A 870 40.87 -20.19 1.74
N MET A 871 39.54 -20.06 1.65
CA MET A 871 38.83 -18.83 2.05
C MET A 871 38.91 -18.57 3.56
N LEU A 872 38.73 -19.61 4.39
CA LEU A 872 38.82 -19.48 5.84
C LEU A 872 40.25 -19.16 6.29
N ASP A 873 41.25 -19.81 5.70
CA ASP A 873 42.67 -19.58 5.97
C ASP A 873 43.08 -18.16 5.57
N TYR A 874 42.67 -17.70 4.38
CA TYR A 874 42.89 -16.32 3.93
C TYR A 874 42.30 -15.29 4.91
N ASN A 875 41.05 -15.49 5.32
CA ASN A 875 40.37 -14.56 6.22
C ASN A 875 40.96 -14.61 7.64
N LEU A 876 41.36 -15.79 8.12
CA LEU A 876 42.07 -15.92 9.37
C LEU A 876 43.40 -15.14 9.30
N GLN A 877 44.17 -15.31 8.22
CA GLN A 877 45.41 -14.60 7.98
C GLN A 877 45.21 -13.08 7.94
N ALA A 878 44.15 -12.61 7.28
CA ALA A 878 43.83 -11.19 7.21
C ALA A 878 43.54 -10.59 8.61
N LEU A 879 42.84 -11.33 9.48
CA LEU A 879 42.43 -10.86 10.81
C LEU A 879 43.51 -10.99 11.89
N VAL A 880 44.33 -12.04 11.85
CA VAL A 880 45.37 -12.28 12.88
C VAL A 880 46.76 -11.82 12.43
N GLY A 881 46.95 -11.57 11.14
CA GLY A 881 48.17 -11.06 10.53
C GLY A 881 48.37 -9.55 10.72
N PRO A 882 49.48 -9.00 10.18
CA PRO A 882 49.83 -7.58 10.35
C PRO A 882 48.77 -6.63 9.76
N LYS A 883 48.14 -7.02 8.64
CA LYS A 883 47.10 -6.23 7.95
C LYS A 883 46.03 -5.69 8.90
N CYS A 884 45.42 -6.54 9.74
CA CYS A 884 44.38 -6.09 10.67
C CYS A 884 44.94 -5.60 12.03
N GLN A 885 46.16 -5.99 12.42
CA GLN A 885 46.77 -5.52 13.67
C GLN A 885 47.25 -4.06 13.59
N GLU A 886 47.73 -3.66 12.41
CA GLU A 886 48.17 -2.29 12.12
C GLU A 886 47.00 -1.36 11.78
N LEU A 887 45.87 -1.94 11.36
CA LEU A 887 44.66 -1.21 11.00
C LEU A 887 43.95 -0.63 12.23
N LYS A 888 44.23 0.64 12.55
CA LYS A 888 43.59 1.38 13.66
C LYS A 888 42.80 2.58 13.17
N VAL A 889 41.62 2.33 12.62
CA VAL A 889 40.69 3.41 12.24
C VAL A 889 40.14 4.12 13.48
N ARG A 890 40.00 5.44 13.41
CA ARG A 890 39.29 6.24 14.42
C ARG A 890 37.80 5.86 14.42
N ASP A 891 37.21 5.75 15.61
CA ASP A 891 35.80 5.38 15.81
C ASP A 891 35.36 4.13 15.04
N PRO A 892 35.95 2.94 15.30
CA PRO A 892 35.64 1.71 14.56
C PRO A 892 34.16 1.32 14.61
N GLU A 893 33.43 1.79 15.63
CA GLU A 893 31.98 1.62 15.77
C GLU A 893 31.19 2.29 14.62
N LYS A 894 31.70 3.41 14.07
CA LYS A 894 31.10 4.10 12.91
C LYS A 894 31.01 3.20 11.69
N TYR A 895 32.02 2.34 11.50
CA TYR A 895 32.09 1.39 10.39
C TYR A 895 31.49 0.03 10.72
N LYS A 896 30.91 -0.13 11.93
CA LYS A 896 30.37 -1.41 12.43
C LYS A 896 31.39 -2.56 12.37
N PHE A 897 32.68 -2.24 12.38
CA PHE A 897 33.77 -3.19 12.28
C PHE A 897 34.10 -3.76 13.65
N ASN A 898 33.70 -5.01 13.87
CA ASN A 898 34.00 -5.74 15.09
C ASN A 898 34.89 -6.95 14.77
N PRO A 899 36.21 -6.76 14.66
CA PRO A 899 37.15 -7.82 14.28
C PRO A 899 37.18 -8.95 15.31
N ARG A 900 36.87 -8.68 16.59
CA ARG A 900 36.81 -9.72 17.63
C ARG A 900 35.65 -10.69 17.39
N ALA A 901 34.46 -10.17 17.12
CA ALA A 901 33.29 -10.98 16.82
C ALA A 901 33.49 -11.78 15.53
N LEU A 902 34.01 -11.12 14.49
CA LEU A 902 34.27 -11.75 13.20
C LEU A 902 35.30 -12.89 13.32
N LEU A 903 36.41 -12.67 14.02
CA LEU A 903 37.40 -13.71 14.30
C LEU A 903 36.79 -14.87 15.10
N GLY A 904 35.96 -14.58 16.10
CA GLY A 904 35.25 -15.60 16.87
C GLY A 904 34.32 -16.45 16.03
N ASP A 905 33.63 -15.85 15.06
CA ASP A 905 32.74 -16.56 14.14
C ASP A 905 33.54 -17.44 13.16
N ILE A 906 34.65 -16.96 12.61
CA ILE A 906 35.54 -17.75 11.73
C ILE A 906 36.13 -18.94 12.49
N ILE A 907 36.66 -18.73 13.70
CA ILE A 907 37.16 -19.82 14.55
C ILE A 907 36.05 -20.85 14.81
N GLN A 908 34.81 -20.41 15.02
CA GLN A 908 33.69 -21.33 15.20
C GLN A 908 33.43 -22.19 13.94
N VAL A 909 33.57 -21.63 12.73
CA VAL A 909 33.40 -22.40 11.48
C VAL A 909 34.43 -23.53 11.41
N PHE A 910 35.71 -23.25 11.68
CA PHE A 910 36.75 -24.29 11.76
C PHE A 910 36.40 -25.35 12.80
N LEU A 911 35.97 -24.95 14.00
CA LEU A 911 35.59 -25.89 15.06
C LEU A 911 34.42 -26.77 14.65
N ASN A 912 33.41 -26.23 13.97
CA ASN A 912 32.27 -26.98 13.47
C ASN A 912 32.69 -28.09 12.49
N LEU A 913 33.72 -27.86 11.69
CA LEU A 913 34.21 -28.77 10.64
C LEU A 913 35.45 -29.59 11.06
N SER A 914 36.00 -29.32 12.25
CA SER A 914 37.26 -29.90 12.73
C SER A 914 37.27 -31.43 12.93
N ASP A 915 36.08 -32.05 12.94
CA ASP A 915 35.90 -33.50 13.02
C ASP A 915 35.85 -34.19 11.64
N GLN A 916 35.87 -33.42 10.54
CA GLN A 916 35.80 -33.95 9.19
C GLN A 916 37.20 -34.16 8.59
N PRO A 917 37.61 -35.41 8.27
CA PRO A 917 38.94 -35.69 7.72
C PRO A 917 39.23 -34.99 6.39
N THR A 918 38.23 -34.86 5.52
CA THR A 918 38.34 -34.18 4.23
C THR A 918 38.68 -32.70 4.40
N PHE A 919 38.06 -32.02 5.38
CA PHE A 919 38.36 -30.62 5.67
C PHE A 919 39.77 -30.43 6.24
N ILE A 920 40.22 -31.33 7.12
CA ILE A 920 41.59 -31.33 7.66
C ILE A 920 42.61 -31.43 6.52
N GLN A 921 42.37 -32.33 5.56
CA GLN A 921 43.22 -32.50 4.39
C GLN A 921 43.25 -31.23 3.51
N SER A 922 42.10 -30.61 3.27
CA SER A 922 42.02 -29.37 2.48
C SER A 922 42.74 -28.20 3.12
N VAL A 923 42.66 -28.04 4.45
CA VAL A 923 43.42 -27.00 5.18
C VAL A 923 44.91 -27.29 5.14
N ALA A 924 45.31 -28.56 5.29
CA ALA A 924 46.71 -28.97 5.17
C ALA A 924 47.29 -28.71 3.77
N GLY A 925 46.46 -28.87 2.73
CA GLY A 925 46.82 -28.64 1.34
C GLY A 925 46.86 -27.17 0.91
N ASP A 926 46.39 -26.22 1.73
CA ASP A 926 46.48 -24.79 1.40
C ASP A 926 47.89 -24.24 1.66
N GLY A 927 48.79 -24.41 0.68
CA GLY A 927 50.14 -23.87 0.76
C GLY A 927 50.23 -22.33 0.75
N ARG A 928 49.12 -21.60 0.52
CA ARG A 928 49.12 -20.13 0.36
C ARG A 928 48.91 -19.39 1.66
N SER A 929 47.90 -19.77 2.45
CA SER A 929 47.48 -19.01 3.63
C SER A 929 47.63 -19.78 4.94
N TYR A 930 47.59 -21.11 4.93
CA TYR A 930 47.82 -21.90 6.14
C TYR A 930 49.27 -21.81 6.66
N SER A 931 49.41 -21.52 7.96
CA SER A 931 50.63 -21.78 8.71
C SER A 931 50.34 -22.07 10.19
N LYS A 932 51.08 -23.00 10.80
CA LYS A 932 50.89 -23.38 12.20
C LYS A 932 51.00 -22.18 13.14
N GLU A 933 51.98 -21.31 12.92
CA GLU A 933 52.20 -20.12 13.72
C GLU A 933 51.01 -19.16 13.67
N LEU A 934 50.32 -19.11 12.54
CA LEU A 934 49.13 -18.28 12.37
C LEU A 934 47.96 -18.78 13.22
N PHE A 935 47.77 -20.10 13.23
CA PHE A 935 46.73 -20.78 14.02
C PHE A 935 47.03 -20.72 15.52
N ASP A 936 48.28 -20.87 15.93
CA ASP A 936 48.71 -20.69 17.33
C ASP A 936 48.49 -19.25 17.80
N ARG A 937 48.85 -18.27 16.96
CA ARG A 937 48.56 -16.86 17.22
C ARG A 937 47.06 -16.58 17.33
N ALA A 938 46.24 -17.20 16.47
CA ALA A 938 44.78 -17.06 16.54
C ALA A 938 44.25 -17.56 17.89
N ALA A 939 44.74 -18.72 18.36
CA ALA A 939 44.41 -19.25 19.68
C ALA A 939 44.82 -18.30 20.82
N ASP A 940 46.03 -17.77 20.79
CA ASP A 940 46.52 -16.81 21.78
C ASP A 940 45.72 -15.51 21.82
N ILE A 941 45.30 -15.00 20.65
CA ILE A 941 44.43 -13.83 20.57
C ILE A 941 43.05 -14.16 21.13
N ALA A 942 42.50 -15.33 20.79
CA ALA A 942 41.18 -15.75 21.22
C ALA A 942 41.09 -15.93 22.74
N ILE A 943 42.12 -16.48 23.39
CA ILE A 943 42.22 -16.56 24.86
C ILE A 943 42.40 -15.16 25.47
N ARG A 944 43.42 -14.41 25.06
CA ARG A 944 43.77 -13.11 25.67
C ARG A 944 42.65 -12.08 25.58
N ARG A 945 41.84 -12.13 24.53
CA ARG A 945 40.70 -11.22 24.31
C ARG A 945 39.36 -11.82 24.74
N THR A 946 39.36 -13.02 25.35
CA THR A 946 38.15 -13.71 25.84
C THR A 946 37.11 -13.90 24.73
N ILE A 947 37.56 -14.25 23.53
CA ILE A 947 36.70 -14.52 22.37
C ILE A 947 36.17 -15.97 22.43
N LYS A 948 37.01 -16.90 22.90
CA LYS A 948 36.72 -18.34 23.01
C LYS A 948 37.11 -18.89 24.37
N SER A 949 36.41 -19.94 24.79
CA SER A 949 36.70 -20.67 26.03
C SER A 949 37.96 -21.52 25.90
N GLU A 950 38.61 -21.82 27.03
CA GLU A 950 39.80 -22.68 27.06
C GLU A 950 39.50 -24.10 26.55
N THR A 951 38.27 -24.58 26.76
CA THR A 951 37.78 -25.85 26.21
C THR A 951 37.69 -25.84 24.69
N GLU A 952 37.18 -24.76 24.09
CA GLU A 952 37.12 -24.62 22.62
C GLU A 952 38.52 -24.53 22.02
N ILE A 953 39.45 -23.83 22.70
CA ILE A 953 40.84 -23.71 22.23
C ILE A 953 41.61 -25.02 22.37
N THR A 954 41.25 -25.89 23.31
CA THR A 954 41.80 -27.24 23.38
C THR A 954 41.42 -28.05 22.14
N VAL A 955 40.16 -27.94 21.69
CA VAL A 955 39.70 -28.57 20.42
C VAL A 955 40.42 -27.95 19.21
N TRP A 956 40.60 -26.63 19.19
CA TRP A 956 41.37 -25.94 18.15
C TRP A 956 42.80 -26.45 18.03
N ARG A 957 43.52 -26.60 19.15
CA ARG A 957 44.90 -27.11 19.15
C ARG A 957 44.97 -28.55 18.65
N ALA A 958 44.05 -29.41 19.09
CA ALA A 958 43.96 -30.78 18.59
C ALA A 958 43.62 -30.83 17.09
N PHE A 959 42.84 -29.88 16.58
CA PHE A 959 42.60 -29.73 15.14
C PHE A 959 43.89 -29.35 14.40
N VAL A 960 44.64 -28.36 14.90
CA VAL A 960 45.93 -27.95 14.30
C VAL A 960 46.93 -29.10 14.26
N GLU A 961 47.03 -29.91 15.33
CA GLU A 961 47.89 -31.10 15.34
C GLU A 961 47.53 -32.08 14.22
N LYS A 962 46.23 -32.35 14.00
CA LYS A 962 45.78 -33.22 12.90
C LYS A 962 46.06 -32.64 11.52
N VAL A 963 45.99 -31.31 11.36
CA VAL A 963 46.35 -30.64 10.10
C VAL A 963 47.84 -30.81 9.82
N GLU A 964 48.70 -30.65 10.83
CA GLU A 964 50.14 -30.88 10.70
C GLU A 964 50.48 -32.34 10.38
N GLU A 965 49.78 -33.31 10.99
CA GLU A 965 49.91 -34.72 10.65
C GLU A 965 49.50 -35.00 9.19
N ALA A 966 48.40 -34.41 8.73
CA ALA A 966 47.93 -34.55 7.35
C ALA A 966 48.90 -33.89 6.36
N LYS A 967 49.44 -32.71 6.70
CA LYS A 967 50.43 -31.99 5.88
C LYS A 967 51.73 -32.79 5.73
N ALA A 968 52.26 -33.31 6.83
CA ALA A 968 53.45 -34.16 6.81
C ALA A 968 53.25 -35.45 6.00
N ALA A 969 52.03 -36.01 6.01
CA ALA A 969 51.68 -37.15 5.18
C ALA A 969 51.63 -36.79 3.68
N MET A 970 51.08 -35.61 3.32
CA MET A 970 51.04 -35.12 1.94
C MET A 970 52.44 -34.79 1.39
N GLU A 971 53.28 -34.10 2.18
CA GLU A 971 54.67 -33.79 1.79
C GLU A 971 55.48 -35.08 1.55
N ALA A 972 55.24 -36.14 2.34
CA ALA A 972 55.87 -37.45 2.13
C ALA A 972 55.36 -38.19 0.88
N GLU A 973 54.16 -37.88 0.39
CA GLU A 973 53.59 -38.42 -0.86
C GLU A 973 54.08 -37.66 -2.10
N GLU A 974 54.34 -36.34 -2.01
CA GLU A 974 54.85 -35.52 -3.11
C GLU A 974 56.29 -35.88 -3.55
N ASP A 975 57.07 -36.52 -2.66
CA ASP A 975 58.42 -37.03 -2.94
C ASP A 975 58.44 -38.27 -3.89
N LEU A 976 57.29 -38.72 -4.42
CA LEU A 976 57.15 -39.93 -5.26
C LEU A 976 57.36 -39.71 -6.79
N GLY A 977 57.71 -38.50 -7.25
CA GLY A 977 58.26 -38.23 -8.60
C GLY A 977 57.30 -37.60 -9.63
N GLU A 978 57.87 -37.04 -10.71
CA GLU A 978 57.15 -36.27 -11.76
C GLU A 978 56.10 -37.10 -12.53
N VAL A 979 54.84 -36.65 -12.48
CA VAL A 979 53.70 -37.22 -13.20
C VAL A 979 53.65 -36.62 -14.62
N PRO A 980 53.50 -37.42 -15.69
CA PRO A 980 53.39 -36.90 -17.05
C PRO A 980 52.22 -35.91 -17.23
N ASP A 981 52.46 -34.80 -17.95
CA ASP A 981 51.52 -33.70 -18.15
C ASP A 981 50.12 -34.13 -18.66
N GLU A 982 50.03 -35.22 -19.41
CA GLU A 982 48.76 -35.76 -19.92
C GLU A 982 47.82 -36.28 -18.83
N PHE A 983 48.34 -36.56 -17.63
CA PHE A 983 47.58 -37.02 -16.47
C PHE A 983 47.27 -35.89 -15.48
N LEU A 984 47.78 -34.70 -15.75
CA LEU A 984 47.56 -33.51 -14.93
C LEU A 984 46.31 -32.76 -15.42
N ASP A 985 45.57 -32.24 -14.47
CA ASP A 985 44.45 -31.35 -14.74
C ASP A 985 44.98 -30.07 -15.42
N PRO A 986 44.41 -29.65 -16.56
CA PRO A 986 44.90 -28.50 -17.32
C PRO A 986 44.74 -27.14 -16.64
N LEU A 987 43.94 -27.04 -15.57
CA LEU A 987 43.78 -25.81 -14.77
C LEU A 987 44.50 -25.92 -13.42
N MET A 988 44.40 -27.07 -12.77
CA MET A 988 44.91 -27.26 -11.40
C MET A 988 46.33 -27.83 -11.36
N PHE A 989 46.86 -28.34 -12.50
CA PHE A 989 48.15 -29.01 -12.60
C PHE A 989 48.38 -30.14 -11.58
N THR A 990 47.28 -30.73 -11.09
CA THR A 990 47.27 -31.86 -10.16
C THR A 990 46.81 -33.12 -10.86
N VAL A 991 47.13 -34.27 -10.31
CA VAL A 991 46.76 -35.58 -10.87
C VAL A 991 45.23 -35.71 -10.96
N MET A 992 44.69 -35.89 -12.18
CA MET A 992 43.24 -36.05 -12.40
C MET A 992 42.74 -37.36 -11.76
N LYS A 993 41.71 -37.27 -10.90
CA LYS A 993 41.11 -38.42 -10.19
C LYS A 993 39.93 -39.00 -10.96
N ASP A 994 39.10 -38.14 -11.55
CA ASP A 994 37.93 -38.49 -12.38
C ASP A 994 37.95 -37.68 -13.69
N PRO A 995 38.75 -38.10 -14.69
CA PRO A 995 38.92 -37.35 -15.93
C PRO A 995 37.62 -37.36 -16.77
N VAL A 996 37.15 -36.16 -17.12
CA VAL A 996 36.01 -35.92 -18.01
C VAL A 996 36.44 -35.11 -19.22
N ARG A 997 35.78 -35.35 -20.36
CA ARG A 997 36.05 -34.67 -21.61
C ARG A 997 34.97 -33.63 -21.89
N LEU A 998 35.40 -32.40 -22.13
CA LEU A 998 34.51 -31.30 -22.51
C LEU A 998 34.07 -31.46 -23.97
N PRO A 999 32.77 -31.28 -24.30
CA PRO A 999 32.26 -31.54 -25.65
C PRO A 999 32.77 -30.54 -26.69
N SER A 1000 32.91 -29.26 -26.31
CA SER A 1000 33.29 -28.18 -27.23
C SER A 1000 34.81 -28.05 -27.37
N SER A 1001 35.54 -27.85 -26.27
CA SER A 1001 37.00 -27.72 -26.29
C SER A 1001 37.74 -29.04 -26.50
N LYS A 1002 37.06 -30.18 -26.26
CA LYS A 1002 37.63 -31.54 -26.31
C LYS A 1002 38.74 -31.81 -25.30
N THR A 1003 39.04 -30.85 -24.41
CA THR A 1003 40.02 -30.96 -23.34
C THR A 1003 39.55 -31.98 -22.30
N ILE A 1004 40.50 -32.76 -21.76
CA ILE A 1004 40.26 -33.65 -20.62
C ILE A 1004 40.64 -32.88 -19.36
N ILE A 1005 39.72 -32.83 -18.42
CA ILE A 1005 39.83 -32.08 -17.16
C ILE A 1005 39.24 -32.93 -16.05
N ASP A 1006 39.65 -32.74 -14.79
CA ASP A 1006 39.03 -33.44 -13.67
C ASP A 1006 37.58 -32.99 -13.46
N ARG A 1007 36.69 -33.93 -13.11
CA ARG A 1007 35.28 -33.63 -12.85
C ARG A 1007 35.10 -32.59 -11.76
N ALA A 1008 35.87 -32.65 -10.67
CA ALA A 1008 35.75 -31.69 -9.58
C ALA A 1008 36.17 -30.28 -10.05
N THR A 1009 37.21 -30.19 -10.87
CA THR A 1009 37.68 -28.92 -11.45
C THR A 1009 36.62 -28.29 -12.35
N ILE A 1010 36.05 -29.02 -13.31
CA ILE A 1010 35.03 -28.45 -14.20
C ILE A 1010 33.73 -28.15 -13.44
N LYS A 1011 33.33 -28.99 -12.47
CA LYS A 1011 32.20 -28.68 -11.59
C LYS A 1011 32.41 -27.37 -10.86
N SER A 1012 33.58 -27.19 -10.23
CA SER A 1012 33.93 -25.95 -9.52
C SER A 1012 33.90 -24.73 -10.44
N HIS A 1013 34.36 -24.85 -11.69
CA HIS A 1013 34.25 -23.79 -12.69
C HIS A 1013 32.79 -23.46 -13.02
N LEU A 1014 31.98 -24.47 -13.32
CA LEU A 1014 30.56 -24.32 -13.69
C LEU A 1014 29.67 -23.78 -12.56
N LEU A 1015 30.11 -23.88 -11.30
CA LEU A 1015 29.45 -23.23 -10.17
C LEU A 1015 29.55 -21.69 -10.20
N SER A 1016 30.54 -21.15 -10.93
CA SER A 1016 30.81 -19.71 -11.03
C SER A 1016 30.55 -19.15 -12.44
N ASP A 1017 30.92 -19.88 -13.50
CA ASP A 1017 30.67 -19.51 -14.90
C ASP A 1017 30.15 -20.72 -15.69
N SER A 1018 28.98 -20.61 -16.31
CA SER A 1018 28.29 -21.71 -17.02
C SER A 1018 28.81 -21.87 -18.46
N LYS A 1019 30.13 -21.78 -18.62
CA LYS A 1019 30.84 -21.82 -19.89
C LYS A 1019 32.03 -22.76 -19.79
N ASP A 1020 32.49 -23.25 -20.93
CA ASP A 1020 33.73 -23.99 -21.03
C ASP A 1020 34.92 -23.03 -20.78
N PRO A 1021 35.86 -23.38 -19.86
CA PRO A 1021 36.95 -22.49 -19.45
C PRO A 1021 37.96 -22.19 -20.56
N PHE A 1022 38.00 -22.98 -21.64
CA PHE A 1022 39.00 -22.87 -22.70
C PHE A 1022 38.49 -22.12 -23.94
N ASN A 1023 37.18 -22.20 -24.23
CA ASN A 1023 36.60 -21.56 -25.42
C ASN A 1023 35.39 -20.66 -25.14
N ARG A 1024 34.93 -20.58 -23.89
CA ARG A 1024 33.82 -19.74 -23.40
C ARG A 1024 32.45 -20.06 -24.04
N VAL A 1025 32.30 -21.22 -24.66
CA VAL A 1025 31.02 -21.73 -25.17
C VAL A 1025 30.16 -22.19 -23.98
N PRO A 1026 28.85 -21.91 -23.95
CA PRO A 1026 27.96 -22.40 -22.89
C PRO A 1026 28.10 -23.91 -22.69
N LEU A 1027 28.21 -24.34 -21.43
CA LEU A 1027 28.40 -25.74 -21.07
C LEU A 1027 27.61 -26.06 -19.80
N THR A 1028 26.89 -27.18 -19.80
CA THR A 1028 26.26 -27.73 -18.60
C THR A 1028 27.01 -28.97 -18.11
N ILE A 1029 26.90 -29.30 -16.82
CA ILE A 1029 27.64 -30.44 -16.26
C ILE A 1029 27.13 -31.77 -16.82
N GLU A 1030 25.87 -31.83 -17.26
CA GLU A 1030 25.26 -33.00 -17.88
C GLU A 1030 25.81 -33.29 -19.29
N GLU A 1031 26.38 -32.28 -19.95
CA GLU A 1031 26.97 -32.39 -21.29
C GLU A 1031 28.41 -32.92 -21.28
N VAL A 1032 29.05 -33.04 -20.11
CA VAL A 1032 30.43 -33.56 -20.03
C VAL A 1032 30.46 -35.06 -20.27
N ILE A 1033 31.36 -35.49 -21.15
CA ILE A 1033 31.46 -36.90 -21.55
C ILE A 1033 32.48 -37.58 -20.62
N PRO A 1034 32.14 -38.72 -19.97
CA PRO A 1034 33.13 -39.48 -19.19
C PRO A 1034 34.38 -39.79 -20.02
N GLY A 1035 35.57 -39.61 -19.46
CA GLY A 1035 36.83 -39.93 -20.13
C GLY A 1035 36.86 -41.39 -20.58
N LEU A 1036 37.44 -41.64 -21.78
CA LEU A 1036 37.50 -42.98 -22.38
C LEU A 1036 38.17 -44.00 -21.42
N PRO A 1037 37.72 -45.28 -21.39
CA PRO A 1037 38.33 -46.36 -20.59
C PRO A 1037 39.84 -46.55 -20.82
N THR A 1038 40.35 -46.06 -21.95
CA THR A 1038 41.75 -46.08 -22.33
C THR A 1038 42.62 -45.19 -21.43
N PHE A 1039 42.09 -44.10 -20.86
CA PHE A 1039 42.83 -43.21 -19.96
C PHE A 1039 43.07 -43.88 -18.60
N ALA A 1040 42.04 -44.51 -18.02
CA ALA A 1040 42.17 -45.30 -16.79
C ALA A 1040 43.06 -46.56 -16.97
N ARG A 1041 43.04 -47.18 -18.17
CA ARG A 1041 43.97 -48.27 -18.52
C ARG A 1041 45.41 -47.80 -18.67
N LEU A 1042 45.66 -46.63 -19.27
CA LEU A 1042 47.01 -46.06 -19.38
C LEU A 1042 47.53 -45.55 -18.03
N PHE A 1043 46.67 -45.02 -17.17
CA PHE A 1043 46.99 -44.67 -15.78
C PHE A 1043 47.42 -45.90 -14.97
N HIS A 1044 46.64 -46.99 -15.06
CA HIS A 1044 47.01 -48.24 -14.41
C HIS A 1044 48.26 -48.85 -15.03
N VAL A 1045 48.45 -48.82 -16.36
CA VAL A 1045 49.65 -49.37 -17.01
C VAL A 1045 50.92 -48.55 -16.71
N SER A 1046 50.84 -47.22 -16.64
CA SER A 1046 51.97 -46.33 -16.32
C SER A 1046 52.45 -46.49 -14.86
N LEU A 1047 51.53 -46.63 -13.90
CA LEU A 1047 51.85 -46.97 -12.50
C LEU A 1047 52.31 -48.43 -12.33
N VAL A 1048 51.77 -49.37 -13.12
CA VAL A 1048 52.11 -50.80 -13.06
C VAL A 1048 53.45 -51.11 -13.73
N ASP A 1049 53.89 -50.37 -14.75
CA ASP A 1049 55.22 -50.53 -15.35
C ASP A 1049 56.36 -50.06 -14.44
N ARG A 1050 56.06 -49.32 -13.37
CA ARG A 1050 57.03 -48.94 -12.32
C ARG A 1050 56.86 -49.69 -11.00
N THR A 1051 55.88 -50.57 -10.85
CA THR A 1051 55.67 -51.37 -9.62
C THR A 1051 55.25 -52.81 -9.92
N SER A 1052 56.03 -53.52 -10.74
CA SER A 1052 55.89 -54.97 -10.87
C SER A 1052 56.62 -55.69 -9.72
N THR A 1053 55.93 -55.87 -8.58
CA THR A 1053 56.01 -57.02 -7.64
C THR A 1053 55.29 -56.71 -6.32
N VAL A 1054 53.96 -56.79 -6.30
CA VAL A 1054 53.15 -56.55 -5.09
C VAL A 1054 52.37 -57.83 -4.73
N PRO A 1055 53.07 -58.82 -4.15
CA PRO A 1055 52.57 -59.32 -2.86
C PRO A 1055 53.58 -59.15 -1.70
N GLU A 1056 54.88 -58.97 -1.96
CA GLU A 1056 55.91 -58.89 -0.91
C GLU A 1056 56.09 -57.48 -0.31
N LEU A 1057 55.68 -56.42 -1.03
CA LEU A 1057 55.81 -55.04 -0.54
C LEU A 1057 54.79 -54.67 0.53
N LYS A 1058 53.58 -55.25 0.49
CA LYS A 1058 52.53 -55.01 1.48
C LYS A 1058 52.93 -55.54 2.86
N THR A 1059 53.59 -56.70 2.89
CA THR A 1059 54.13 -57.31 4.10
C THR A 1059 55.35 -56.55 4.64
N ARG A 1060 56.22 -56.04 3.75
CA ARG A 1060 57.37 -55.19 4.16
C ARG A 1060 56.97 -53.80 4.68
N ILE A 1061 55.90 -53.20 4.15
CA ILE A 1061 55.36 -51.92 4.63
C ILE A 1061 54.66 -52.10 5.98
N GLU A 1062 53.93 -53.19 6.19
CA GLU A 1062 53.36 -53.52 7.51
C GLU A 1062 54.45 -53.81 8.56
N GLU A 1063 55.51 -54.54 8.22
CA GLU A 1063 56.66 -54.78 9.11
C GLU A 1063 57.44 -53.49 9.41
N PHE A 1064 57.63 -52.60 8.43
CA PHE A 1064 58.30 -51.31 8.60
C PHE A 1064 57.49 -50.32 9.46
N LEU A 1065 56.15 -50.31 9.31
CA LEU A 1065 55.25 -49.49 10.12
C LEU A 1065 55.16 -50.01 11.57
N ILE A 1066 55.25 -51.33 11.80
CA ILE A 1066 55.33 -51.93 13.15
C ILE A 1066 56.67 -51.59 13.83
N GLU A 1067 57.79 -51.61 13.09
CA GLU A 1067 59.12 -51.28 13.64
C GLU A 1067 59.22 -49.81 14.08
N ARG A 1068 58.61 -48.87 13.35
CA ARG A 1068 58.59 -47.44 13.74
C ARG A 1068 57.59 -47.12 14.86
N ARG A 1069 56.46 -47.83 14.94
CA ARG A 1069 55.49 -47.68 16.04
C ARG A 1069 56.07 -48.09 17.40
N ASN A 1070 57.07 -48.98 17.41
CA ASN A 1070 57.81 -49.38 18.62
C ASN A 1070 59.00 -48.45 18.95
N LYS A 1071 59.60 -47.75 17.97
CA LYS A 1071 60.67 -46.75 18.21
C LYS A 1071 60.15 -45.43 18.78
N GLY A 1072 58.88 -45.09 18.56
CA GLY A 1072 58.23 -43.90 19.14
C GLY A 1072 57.89 -43.97 20.63
N LYS A 1073 58.07 -45.12 21.30
CA LYS A 1073 57.74 -45.31 22.73
C LYS A 1073 58.94 -45.26 23.69
N ILE A 1074 60.15 -44.92 23.23
CA ILE A 1074 61.37 -44.93 24.06
C ILE A 1074 61.88 -43.51 24.41
N LEU A 1075 61.18 -42.44 24.02
CA LEU A 1075 61.58 -41.06 24.31
C LEU A 1075 60.54 -40.30 25.14
N GLU A 1076 60.01 -40.93 26.18
CA GLU A 1076 59.52 -40.23 27.36
C GLU A 1076 59.93 -41.02 28.62
N THR A 1077 61.04 -40.62 29.24
CA THR A 1077 61.29 -40.87 30.66
C THR A 1077 62.03 -39.66 31.24
N PRO A 1078 61.47 -39.00 32.27
CA PRO A 1078 62.02 -37.77 32.83
C PRO A 1078 63.24 -38.05 33.72
N PRO A 1079 64.16 -37.08 33.93
CA PRO A 1079 65.18 -37.22 34.96
C PRO A 1079 64.56 -37.04 36.36
N ASP A 1080 64.96 -37.94 37.24
CA ASP A 1080 64.59 -38.06 38.66
C ASP A 1080 65.08 -36.85 39.50
N PRO A 1081 64.22 -36.16 40.26
CA PRO A 1081 64.62 -35.06 41.12
C PRO A 1081 64.87 -35.52 42.56
N SER A 1082 65.95 -36.27 42.82
CA SER A 1082 66.47 -36.42 44.19
C SER A 1082 67.93 -36.89 44.25
N SER A 1083 68.89 -35.98 44.10
CA SER A 1083 70.14 -35.96 44.89
C SER A 1083 71.00 -34.77 44.48
N ASN A 1084 71.08 -33.75 45.32
CA ASN A 1084 72.34 -33.12 45.73
C ASN A 1084 72.04 -31.91 46.62
N ALA A 1085 72.20 -32.14 47.92
CA ALA A 1085 72.48 -31.09 48.87
C ALA A 1085 73.99 -30.76 48.81
N MET A 1086 74.29 -29.47 48.91
CA MET A 1086 75.55 -28.84 49.36
C MET A 1086 76.87 -29.27 48.70
N ASP A 1087 77.54 -28.35 48.02
CA ASP A 1087 78.74 -27.73 48.61
C ASP A 1087 79.09 -26.37 47.98
N THR A 1088 79.74 -25.55 48.80
CA THR A 1088 80.10 -24.13 48.69
C THR A 1088 81.20 -23.82 47.68
N SER A 1089 81.21 -22.60 47.09
CA SER A 1089 82.30 -21.60 47.17
C SER A 1089 82.31 -20.62 45.97
N ASP A 1090 82.44 -19.33 46.32
CA ASP A 1090 82.73 -18.11 45.54
C ASP A 1090 81.65 -17.45 44.66
#